data_AF-A0A6B1KG50-F1
#
_entry.id   AF-A0A6B1KG50-F1
#
_cell.length_a   1.000
_cell.length_b   1.000
_cell.length_c   1.000
_cell.angle_alpha   90.00
_cell.angle_beta   90.00
_cell.angle_gamma   90.00
#
_symmetry.space_group_name_H-M   'P 1'
#
loop_
_entity.id
_entity.type
_entity.pdbx_description
1 polymer ?
#
loop_
_entity_poly.entity_id
_entity_poly.type
_entity_poly.pdbx_seq_one_letter_code
_entity_poly.pdbx_strand_id
1 'polypeptide(L)'
;MSRFDPRGEVNRALLVGVSEYDHTAPDPQGVTGQLPAVRHNRTTLEDALHRSAVFGAHEVRALASPTPDEFTGALRRACQETKGLLLFYFAGHAVTSTSGNELHLQMRTARVLTGDGLPGSVSFSEVLGELVESRAEQVVVILDCCYAGNAAGIWHRFDDPKRKKHKILLLMSVQSNRCILGGDAEVATPFTREVVRVLEAGGEVWLSELYAAVKERMAAAKYKAEADDSQRPQALAPPWDPDADVLLAAGPVDPTDDTEDPPGWFSWLRRTLTRARESVGLFGRTVLALLLAFVVIGAAGYGVLVLTGGSGPCEPPLELRVLTDPDLEPAMRAAADAYLASDANTKDDGCRRTGVTVYSAGAAHVVTALGEHSDPWQQPREDVNPQRDIGPQPDVWIPATRADVDRAGDAQVERVFARLEPDTEPLAYSPVVLAVPEGLGADVPRTGRSLPELVRALKNADGKAQVRRPDPEFSDSALLATVGLYGDGADVRGAEGLISRAGRPESSAVRLLCTLPEDDAADDRSAVLVPEFLLRSGVGCHSVTRAGRTAVYPDDVPGLEPTFVRVRWEGGDRDVQARDDGVDRFRDWLTGEGGREVLGKQGFRATTGERGLLAGKAADHGLTDSVPPADPADATRLDRTLERYGNAHGPGRVLFLLDSSGSMAGLWDGPSGGPGILKQTLTGLGRGDEYGVWAVHGVKGPTHTELLDFGRHSRAEAEKALRTDEEGAEVRDAEADPSAALLDALAFMRERGAGDERPQLIVYLTDGEDDNRLTGDRLREVEDRARASGVPVAMVMLKSGGCDRDRPGTRVAEAAQGRCLDAGDDLVPALRDEVARTGTGEE
;
A
#
# COMPACT_ATOMS: atom_id res chain seq x y z
N MET A 1 28.40 -4.00 25.94
CA MET A 1 29.43 -4.49 24.99
C MET A 1 30.24 -3.26 24.57
N SER A 2 31.23 -3.33 23.69
CA SER A 2 31.97 -2.14 23.23
C SER A 2 31.62 -1.88 21.77
N ARG A 3 31.76 -0.63 21.30
CA ARG A 3 31.73 -0.31 19.86
C ARG A 3 32.54 -1.34 19.06
N PHE A 4 32.03 -1.75 17.91
CA PHE A 4 32.64 -2.77 17.06
C PHE A 4 33.67 -2.13 16.11
N ASP A 5 34.94 -2.47 16.34
CA ASP A 5 36.05 -2.11 15.46
C ASP A 5 36.44 -3.34 14.62
N PRO A 6 36.13 -3.34 13.31
CA PRO A 6 36.38 -4.48 12.43
C PRO A 6 37.83 -4.57 11.93
N ARG A 7 38.73 -3.65 12.33
CA ARG A 7 40.12 -3.68 11.86
C ARG A 7 40.83 -4.95 12.33
N GLY A 8 41.41 -5.68 11.37
CA GLY A 8 42.10 -6.94 11.62
C GLY A 8 41.21 -8.19 11.61
N GLU A 9 39.90 -8.02 11.48
CA GLU A 9 38.95 -9.12 11.25
C GLU A 9 38.86 -9.50 9.76
N VAL A 10 38.14 -10.59 9.46
CA VAL A 10 37.82 -10.98 8.07
C VAL A 10 36.55 -10.26 7.64
N ASN A 11 36.71 -9.15 6.92
CA ASN A 11 35.61 -8.27 6.50
C ASN A 11 35.23 -8.54 5.04
N ARG A 12 34.00 -8.25 4.65
CA ARG A 12 33.57 -8.21 3.24
C ARG A 12 32.64 -7.05 2.99
N ALA A 13 32.78 -6.42 1.83
CA ALA A 13 31.81 -5.48 1.29
C ALA A 13 31.29 -6.02 -0.04
N LEU A 14 29.97 -6.14 -0.17
CA LEU A 14 29.29 -6.46 -1.42
C LEU A 14 28.54 -5.21 -1.90
N LEU A 15 29.00 -4.61 -3.00
CA LEU A 15 28.39 -3.43 -3.60
C LEU A 15 27.62 -3.86 -4.85
N VAL A 16 26.31 -3.68 -4.86
CA VAL A 16 25.44 -4.02 -5.99
C VAL A 16 24.89 -2.74 -6.57
N GLY A 17 25.32 -2.41 -7.79
CA GLY A 17 24.80 -1.27 -8.54
C GLY A 17 24.15 -1.74 -9.83
N VAL A 18 22.83 -1.63 -9.94
CA VAL A 18 22.07 -1.98 -11.14
C VAL A 18 21.80 -0.71 -11.93
N SER A 19 22.70 -0.41 -12.86
CA SER A 19 22.58 0.76 -13.75
C SER A 19 21.96 0.43 -15.10
N GLU A 20 22.05 -0.85 -15.49
CA GLU A 20 21.59 -1.37 -16.78
C GLU A 20 20.56 -2.49 -16.57
N TYR A 21 19.45 -2.38 -17.28
CA TYR A 21 18.33 -3.30 -17.28
C TYR A 21 18.06 -3.81 -18.70
N ASP A 22 17.78 -5.10 -18.83
CA ASP A 22 17.47 -5.75 -20.10
C ASP A 22 16.07 -5.34 -20.63
N HIS A 23 15.18 -4.92 -19.72
CA HIS A 23 13.80 -4.52 -20.03
C HIS A 23 13.49 -3.16 -19.39
N THR A 24 13.29 -2.14 -20.22
CA THR A 24 12.90 -0.79 -19.79
C THR A 24 11.71 -0.29 -20.59
N ALA A 25 10.98 0.70 -20.06
CA ALA A 25 9.99 1.45 -20.83
C ALA A 25 10.55 1.87 -22.22
N PRO A 26 9.77 1.76 -23.31
CA PRO A 26 8.32 1.55 -23.36
C PRO A 26 7.86 0.08 -23.36
N ASP A 27 8.73 -0.90 -23.05
CA ASP A 27 8.26 -2.26 -22.77
C ASP A 27 7.27 -2.19 -21.59
N PRO A 28 6.00 -2.59 -21.74
CA PRO A 28 5.01 -2.55 -20.66
C PRO A 28 5.42 -3.38 -19.44
N GLN A 29 6.36 -4.31 -19.64
CA GLN A 29 6.92 -5.16 -18.60
C GLN A 29 8.30 -4.68 -18.13
N GLY A 30 8.83 -3.59 -18.67
CA GLY A 30 10.15 -3.06 -18.32
C GLY A 30 10.13 -2.19 -17.06
N VAL A 31 11.30 -2.02 -16.44
CA VAL A 31 11.47 -1.01 -15.39
C VAL A 31 11.37 0.41 -15.96
N THR A 32 11.19 1.42 -15.11
CA THR A 32 10.92 2.81 -15.54
C THR A 32 12.02 3.43 -16.41
N GLY A 33 13.26 2.95 -16.32
CA GLY A 33 14.36 3.39 -17.18
C GLY A 33 15.73 2.88 -16.72
N GLN A 34 16.80 3.30 -17.42
CA GLN A 34 18.17 3.03 -16.98
C GLN A 34 18.60 3.99 -15.87
N LEU A 35 19.56 3.59 -15.04
CA LEU A 35 20.05 4.40 -13.91
C LEU A 35 21.57 4.69 -14.04
N PRO A 36 21.99 5.57 -14.97
CA PRO A 36 23.42 5.81 -15.23
C PRO A 36 24.19 6.31 -14.01
N ALA A 37 23.58 7.10 -13.13
CA ALA A 37 24.19 7.58 -11.88
C ALA A 37 24.68 6.44 -10.97
N VAL A 38 24.01 5.28 -11.01
CA VAL A 38 24.36 4.10 -10.20
C VAL A 38 25.73 3.53 -10.58
N ARG A 39 26.21 3.75 -11.81
CA ARG A 39 27.60 3.40 -12.18
C ARG A 39 28.61 4.18 -11.35
N HIS A 40 28.35 5.46 -11.14
CA HIS A 40 29.20 6.35 -10.36
C HIS A 40 29.12 5.97 -8.88
N ASN A 41 27.93 5.68 -8.35
CA ASN A 41 27.77 5.17 -6.98
C ASN A 41 28.72 4.02 -6.66
N ARG A 42 28.69 2.99 -7.52
CA ARG A 42 29.51 1.78 -7.35
C ARG A 42 30.99 2.14 -7.32
N THR A 43 31.44 2.93 -8.29
CA THR A 43 32.86 3.25 -8.46
C THR A 43 33.37 4.15 -7.32
N THR A 44 32.63 5.21 -6.97
CA THR A 44 33.06 6.14 -5.92
C THR A 44 33.00 5.50 -4.53
N LEU A 45 32.01 4.64 -4.26
CA LEU A 45 31.92 3.92 -2.99
C LEU A 45 32.98 2.81 -2.87
N GLU A 46 33.26 2.08 -3.95
CA GLU A 46 34.35 1.10 -4.00
C GLU A 46 35.70 1.75 -3.68
N ASP A 47 35.98 2.89 -4.29
CA ASP A 47 37.18 3.67 -4.04
C ASP A 47 37.27 4.21 -2.60
N ALA A 48 36.16 4.71 -2.04
CA ALA A 48 36.09 5.18 -0.67
C ALA A 48 36.33 4.05 0.34
N LEU A 49 35.75 2.86 0.12
CA LEU A 49 35.95 1.70 0.99
C LEU A 49 37.38 1.15 0.91
N HIS A 50 38.02 1.18 -0.26
CA HIS A 50 39.45 0.84 -0.35
C HIS A 50 40.35 1.81 0.42
N ARG A 51 39.97 3.09 0.52
CA ARG A 51 40.68 4.11 1.30
C ARG A 51 40.30 4.14 2.78
N SER A 52 39.26 3.41 3.18
CA SER A 52 38.70 3.50 4.53
C SER A 52 39.58 2.84 5.60
N ALA A 53 40.62 2.08 5.23
CA ALA A 53 41.45 1.29 6.16
C ALA A 53 40.67 0.23 6.99
N VAL A 54 39.40 -0.02 6.66
CA VAL A 54 38.56 -1.10 7.24
C VAL A 54 38.51 -2.33 6.33
N PHE A 55 38.47 -2.12 5.02
CA PHE A 55 38.44 -3.20 4.03
C PHE A 55 39.77 -3.30 3.27
N GLY A 56 40.29 -4.51 3.13
CA GLY A 56 41.43 -4.81 2.26
C GLY A 56 41.06 -4.83 0.77
N ALA A 57 42.07 -4.78 -0.10
CA ALA A 57 41.91 -4.73 -1.57
C ALA A 57 41.18 -5.94 -2.19
N HIS A 58 41.01 -7.04 -1.46
CA HIS A 58 40.28 -8.24 -1.91
C HIS A 58 38.98 -8.47 -1.13
N GLU A 59 38.61 -7.54 -0.26
CA GLU A 59 37.44 -7.65 0.62
C GLU A 59 36.23 -6.90 0.08
N VAL A 60 36.43 -5.96 -0.84
CA VAL A 60 35.37 -5.25 -1.55
C VAL A 60 35.09 -5.95 -2.87
N ARG A 61 33.83 -6.33 -3.10
CA ARG A 61 33.35 -6.90 -4.35
C ARG A 61 32.21 -6.08 -4.88
N ALA A 62 32.42 -5.49 -6.06
CA ALA A 62 31.39 -4.74 -6.76
C ALA A 62 30.75 -5.57 -7.88
N LEU A 63 29.43 -5.57 -7.96
CA LEU A 63 28.65 -6.16 -9.04
C LEU A 63 28.00 -5.05 -9.86
N ALA A 64 28.31 -5.00 -11.15
CA ALA A 64 27.70 -4.09 -12.10
C ALA A 64 26.54 -4.79 -12.80
N SER A 65 25.32 -4.35 -12.51
CA SER A 65 24.06 -4.86 -13.08
C SER A 65 24.00 -6.39 -13.15
N PRO A 66 24.09 -7.09 -12.00
CA PRO A 66 24.02 -8.55 -11.96
C PRO A 66 22.61 -9.05 -12.29
N THR A 67 22.52 -10.32 -12.68
CA THR A 67 21.29 -11.12 -12.62
C THR A 67 20.95 -11.54 -11.19
N PRO A 68 19.73 -12.00 -10.89
CA PRO A 68 19.38 -12.52 -9.57
C PRO A 68 20.29 -13.65 -9.07
N ASP A 69 20.67 -14.59 -9.95
CA ASP A 69 21.54 -15.71 -9.59
C ASP A 69 22.97 -15.25 -9.28
N GLU A 70 23.49 -14.30 -10.06
CA GLU A 70 24.80 -13.70 -9.80
C GLU A 70 24.82 -12.94 -8.46
N PHE A 71 23.74 -12.19 -8.19
CA PHE A 71 23.56 -11.46 -6.94
C PHE A 71 23.45 -12.40 -5.74
N THR A 72 22.49 -13.32 -5.73
CA THR A 72 22.27 -14.26 -4.62
C THR A 72 23.50 -15.14 -4.37
N GLY A 73 24.16 -15.61 -5.44
CA GLY A 73 25.41 -16.37 -5.33
C GLY A 73 26.58 -15.56 -4.78
N ALA A 74 26.66 -14.26 -5.06
CA ALA A 74 27.66 -13.37 -4.45
C ALA A 74 27.33 -13.05 -2.99
N LEU A 75 26.07 -12.79 -2.67
CA LEU A 75 25.59 -12.54 -1.31
C LEU A 75 25.89 -13.73 -0.39
N ARG A 76 25.52 -14.94 -0.81
CA ARG A 76 25.82 -16.18 -0.05
C ARG A 76 27.30 -16.35 0.22
N ARG A 77 28.16 -16.09 -0.78
CA ARG A 77 29.62 -16.16 -0.60
C ARG A 77 30.11 -15.13 0.41
N ALA A 78 29.65 -13.88 0.30
CA ALA A 78 29.99 -12.82 1.25
C ALA A 78 29.56 -13.22 2.68
N CYS A 79 28.33 -13.74 2.86
CA CYS A 79 27.83 -14.22 4.15
C CYS A 79 28.65 -15.38 4.75
N GLN A 80 29.19 -16.27 3.90
CA GLN A 80 29.98 -17.44 4.32
C GLN A 80 31.43 -17.09 4.68
N GLU A 81 32.03 -16.15 3.95
CA GLU A 81 33.44 -15.76 4.10
C GLU A 81 33.68 -14.77 5.23
N THR A 82 32.68 -13.95 5.56
CA THR A 82 32.82 -12.88 6.56
C THR A 82 32.80 -13.43 7.97
N LYS A 83 33.70 -12.93 8.83
CA LYS A 83 33.69 -13.17 10.28
C LYS A 83 33.55 -11.88 11.08
N GLY A 84 34.13 -10.79 10.59
CA GLY A 84 33.99 -9.45 11.17
C GLY A 84 32.78 -8.72 10.61
N LEU A 85 33.04 -7.64 9.87
CA LEU A 85 32.02 -6.79 9.26
C LEU A 85 31.62 -7.27 7.87
N LEU A 86 30.31 -7.46 7.65
CA LEU A 86 29.71 -7.56 6.32
C LEU A 86 29.02 -6.23 5.98
N LEU A 87 29.49 -5.52 4.96
CA LEU A 87 28.78 -4.39 4.38
C LEU A 87 28.06 -4.83 3.11
N PHE A 88 26.74 -4.68 3.07
CA PHE A 88 25.94 -4.89 1.87
C PHE A 88 25.37 -3.56 1.40
N TYR A 89 25.69 -3.17 0.17
CA TYR A 89 25.15 -1.97 -0.46
C TYR A 89 24.35 -2.36 -1.70
N PHE A 90 23.15 -1.82 -1.84
CA PHE A 90 22.34 -1.95 -3.05
C PHE A 90 21.90 -0.58 -3.57
N ALA A 91 22.07 -0.36 -4.87
CA ALA A 91 21.50 0.76 -5.60
C ALA A 91 20.91 0.31 -6.94
N GLY A 92 19.71 0.78 -7.24
CA GLY A 92 18.95 0.38 -8.41
C GLY A 92 17.46 0.68 -8.24
N HIS A 93 16.64 0.24 -9.18
CA HIS A 93 15.20 0.22 -9.01
C HIS A 93 14.78 -0.76 -7.93
N ALA A 94 13.70 -0.42 -7.25
CA ALA A 94 13.00 -1.29 -6.34
C ALA A 94 11.52 -0.98 -6.38
N VAL A 95 10.70 -2.00 -6.14
CA VAL A 95 9.24 -1.91 -6.14
C VAL A 95 8.71 -2.58 -4.88
N THR A 96 7.55 -2.13 -4.42
CA THR A 96 6.86 -2.76 -3.30
C THR A 96 5.84 -3.77 -3.82
N SER A 97 5.52 -4.79 -3.03
CA SER A 97 4.32 -5.60 -3.28
C SER A 97 3.07 -4.72 -3.28
N THR A 98 1.98 -5.20 -3.88
CA THR A 98 0.69 -4.48 -3.91
C THR A 98 0.13 -4.23 -2.50
N SER A 99 0.50 -5.07 -1.53
CA SER A 99 0.21 -4.89 -0.10
C SER A 99 1.14 -3.91 0.63
N GLY A 100 2.19 -3.41 -0.02
CA GLY A 100 3.20 -2.52 0.59
C GLY A 100 4.07 -3.19 1.67
N ASN A 101 3.89 -4.50 1.90
CA ASN A 101 4.47 -5.24 3.02
C ASN A 101 5.86 -5.82 2.72
N GLU A 102 6.24 -5.89 1.44
CA GLU A 102 7.52 -6.42 0.97
C GLU A 102 8.21 -5.44 0.01
N LEU A 103 9.55 -5.46 -0.01
CA LEU A 103 10.39 -4.65 -0.89
C LEU A 103 11.18 -5.57 -1.82
N HIS A 104 11.07 -5.36 -3.13
CA HIS A 104 11.77 -6.16 -4.13
C HIS A 104 12.89 -5.37 -4.80
N LEU A 105 14.12 -5.88 -4.71
CA LEU A 105 15.32 -5.30 -5.31
C LEU A 105 15.42 -5.77 -6.76
N GLN A 106 15.30 -4.86 -7.73
CA GLN A 106 15.25 -5.21 -9.16
C GLN A 106 16.67 -5.35 -9.76
N MET A 107 16.98 -6.54 -10.25
CA MET A 107 18.26 -6.89 -10.89
C MET A 107 18.21 -6.62 -12.40
N ARG A 108 19.30 -6.89 -13.14
CA ARG A 108 19.40 -6.58 -14.59
C ARG A 108 18.23 -7.13 -15.42
N THR A 109 17.75 -8.32 -15.09
CA THR A 109 16.68 -9.02 -15.84
C THR A 109 15.27 -8.67 -15.33
N ALA A 110 15.13 -7.65 -14.48
CA ALA A 110 13.85 -7.31 -13.86
C ALA A 110 12.76 -6.97 -14.86
N ARG A 111 11.55 -7.48 -14.60
CA ARG A 111 10.32 -7.09 -15.29
C ARG A 111 9.21 -6.82 -14.29
N VAL A 112 8.30 -5.92 -14.64
CA VAL A 112 7.08 -5.62 -13.90
C VAL A 112 5.91 -6.21 -14.69
N LEU A 113 5.51 -7.43 -14.34
CA LEU A 113 4.42 -8.12 -15.04
C LEU A 113 3.08 -7.81 -14.36
N THR A 114 1.99 -7.73 -15.13
CA THR A 114 0.63 -7.65 -14.57
C THR A 114 0.37 -8.85 -13.63
N GLY A 115 -0.26 -8.61 -12.46
CA GLY A 115 -0.53 -9.63 -11.43
C GLY A 115 0.64 -9.95 -10.49
N ASP A 116 1.17 -8.97 -9.74
CA ASP A 116 2.12 -9.06 -8.60
C ASP A 116 3.50 -9.72 -8.79
N GLY A 117 3.76 -10.42 -9.88
CA GLY A 117 5.09 -11.03 -10.11
C GLY A 117 6.15 -10.08 -10.64
N LEU A 118 7.32 -10.21 -10.03
CA LEU A 118 8.47 -9.35 -10.24
C LEU A 118 9.70 -10.21 -10.63
N PRO A 119 9.66 -10.94 -11.76
CA PRO A 119 10.78 -11.78 -12.16
C PRO A 119 12.01 -10.92 -12.41
N GLY A 120 13.19 -11.46 -12.10
CA GLY A 120 14.41 -10.67 -12.13
C GLY A 120 14.57 -9.72 -10.93
N SER A 121 13.72 -9.81 -9.91
CA SER A 121 13.91 -9.17 -8.61
C SER A 121 14.20 -10.19 -7.51
N VAL A 122 14.72 -9.72 -6.38
CA VAL A 122 14.92 -10.52 -5.15
C VAL A 122 14.26 -9.76 -4.00
N SER A 123 13.45 -10.45 -3.20
CA SER A 123 12.77 -9.82 -2.07
C SER A 123 13.76 -9.45 -0.97
N PHE A 124 13.48 -8.39 -0.23
CA PHE A 124 14.33 -7.96 0.87
C PHE A 124 14.28 -8.94 2.03
N SER A 125 13.14 -9.62 2.25
CA SER A 125 13.04 -10.73 3.19
C SER A 125 14.00 -11.90 2.87
N GLU A 126 14.16 -12.27 1.60
CA GLU A 126 15.16 -13.29 1.20
C GLU A 126 16.59 -12.81 1.49
N VAL A 127 16.88 -11.54 1.22
CA VAL A 127 18.17 -10.94 1.54
C VAL A 127 18.42 -10.97 3.05
N LEU A 128 17.44 -10.58 3.86
CA LEU A 128 17.52 -10.65 5.32
C LEU A 128 17.77 -12.08 5.82
N GLY A 129 17.09 -13.08 5.25
CA GLY A 129 17.33 -14.49 5.57
C GLY A 129 18.79 -14.92 5.41
N GLU A 130 19.41 -14.55 4.29
CA GLU A 130 20.82 -14.85 4.03
C GLU A 130 21.77 -14.06 4.96
N LEU A 131 21.46 -12.79 5.24
CA LEU A 131 22.27 -11.94 6.12
C LEU A 131 22.22 -12.38 7.58
N VAL A 132 21.05 -12.82 8.06
CA VAL A 132 20.84 -13.33 9.42
C VAL A 132 21.68 -14.59 9.66
N GLU A 133 21.77 -15.48 8.68
CA GLU A 133 22.56 -16.71 8.77
C GLU A 133 24.06 -16.54 8.46
N SER A 134 24.50 -15.32 8.11
CA SER A 134 25.92 -15.02 7.92
C SER A 134 26.77 -15.30 9.17
N ARG A 135 28.07 -15.51 8.96
CA ARG A 135 29.06 -15.66 10.05
C ARG A 135 29.63 -14.33 10.55
N ALA A 136 29.19 -13.22 9.97
CA ALA A 136 29.61 -11.88 10.38
C ALA A 136 29.15 -11.58 11.81
N GLU A 137 30.01 -10.90 12.56
CA GLU A 137 29.69 -10.36 13.88
C GLU A 137 28.75 -9.16 13.77
N GLN A 138 28.96 -8.30 12.77
CA GLN A 138 28.09 -7.18 12.43
C GLN A 138 27.81 -7.13 10.93
N VAL A 139 26.61 -6.72 10.58
CA VAL A 139 26.15 -6.55 9.20
C VAL A 139 25.60 -5.14 9.03
N VAL A 140 26.18 -4.36 8.12
CA VAL A 140 25.68 -3.04 7.75
C VAL A 140 25.05 -3.12 6.36
N VAL A 141 23.77 -2.80 6.26
CA VAL A 141 23.02 -2.77 5.00
C VAL A 141 22.74 -1.32 4.64
N ILE A 142 23.12 -0.93 3.43
CA ILE A 142 22.90 0.39 2.87
C ILE A 142 22.03 0.25 1.62
N LEU A 143 20.82 0.82 1.64
CA LEU A 143 19.87 0.77 0.52
C LEU A 143 19.71 2.16 -0.11
N ASP A 144 20.05 2.28 -1.39
CA ASP A 144 19.89 3.48 -2.22
C ASP A 144 18.95 3.21 -3.40
N CYS A 145 17.65 3.07 -3.09
CA CYS A 145 16.60 2.77 -4.05
C CYS A 145 15.26 3.39 -3.63
N CYS A 146 14.27 3.40 -4.52
CA CYS A 146 12.91 3.77 -4.14
C CYS A 146 12.37 2.86 -3.04
N TYR A 147 11.59 3.44 -2.13
CA TYR A 147 10.95 2.74 -1.01
C TYR A 147 11.93 2.09 -0.03
N ALA A 148 13.23 2.45 -0.05
CA ALA A 148 14.23 1.88 0.86
C ALA A 148 13.82 1.98 2.34
N GLY A 149 13.10 3.05 2.73
CA GLY A 149 12.59 3.21 4.09
C GLY A 149 11.60 2.13 4.55
N ASN A 150 11.04 1.30 3.65
CA ASN A 150 10.15 0.20 4.01
C ASN A 150 10.91 -0.99 4.61
N ALA A 151 12.23 -1.06 4.39
CA ALA A 151 13.10 -2.08 4.97
C ALA A 151 13.02 -2.13 6.50
N ALA A 152 12.76 -0.99 7.17
CA ALA A 152 12.57 -0.94 8.62
C ALA A 152 11.36 -1.78 9.07
N GLY A 153 10.20 -1.63 8.40
CA GLY A 153 9.01 -2.40 8.71
C GLY A 153 9.17 -3.90 8.45
N ILE A 154 9.87 -4.24 7.36
CA ILE A 154 10.18 -5.63 6.99
C ILE A 154 11.08 -6.26 8.07
N TRP A 155 12.15 -5.58 8.48
CA TRP A 155 13.04 -6.06 9.54
C TRP A 155 12.31 -6.33 10.87
N HIS A 156 11.36 -5.47 11.25
CA HIS A 156 10.59 -5.67 12.48
C HIS A 156 9.74 -6.95 12.43
N ARG A 157 9.06 -7.20 11.30
CA ARG A 157 8.19 -8.37 11.09
C ARG A 157 8.96 -9.65 10.76
N PHE A 158 10.20 -9.54 10.28
CA PHE A 158 11.01 -10.68 9.88
C PHE A 158 11.17 -11.71 11.01
N ASP A 159 10.74 -12.95 10.75
CA ASP A 159 10.85 -14.06 11.70
C ASP A 159 12.30 -14.52 11.83
N ASP A 160 12.80 -14.50 13.06
CA ASP A 160 14.17 -14.86 13.39
C ASP A 160 14.16 -15.68 14.69
N PRO A 161 13.82 -16.97 14.61
CA PRO A 161 13.69 -17.84 15.77
C PRO A 161 15.02 -17.99 16.54
N LYS A 162 16.16 -17.70 15.90
CA LYS A 162 17.50 -17.76 16.51
C LYS A 162 17.96 -16.40 17.10
N ARG A 163 17.15 -15.34 17.01
CA ARG A 163 17.41 -13.99 17.55
C ARG A 163 18.73 -13.32 17.09
N LYS A 164 19.22 -13.68 15.90
CA LYS A 164 20.45 -13.15 15.30
C LYS A 164 20.29 -11.81 14.56
N LYS A 165 19.07 -11.35 14.24
CA LYS A 165 18.82 -10.16 13.40
C LYS A 165 19.31 -8.83 14.00
N HIS A 166 19.57 -8.79 15.30
CA HIS A 166 20.13 -7.63 16.02
C HIS A 166 21.53 -7.21 15.54
N LYS A 167 22.28 -8.11 14.86
CA LYS A 167 23.56 -7.76 14.24
C LYS A 167 23.43 -6.97 12.93
N ILE A 168 22.20 -6.82 12.41
CA ILE A 168 21.93 -6.15 11.14
C ILE A 168 21.53 -4.71 11.41
N LEU A 169 22.31 -3.78 10.89
CA LEU A 169 22.10 -2.33 10.98
C LEU A 169 21.70 -1.82 9.59
N LEU A 170 20.60 -1.08 9.49
CA LEU A 170 20.09 -0.57 8.21
C LEU A 170 20.32 0.93 8.08
N LEU A 171 20.81 1.36 6.93
CA LEU A 171 20.85 2.75 6.47
C LEU A 171 20.11 2.83 5.14
N MET A 172 19.10 3.69 5.05
CA MET A 172 18.19 3.80 3.92
C MET A 172 18.23 5.22 3.37
N SER A 173 18.31 5.36 2.05
CA SER A 173 18.51 6.65 1.39
C SER A 173 17.31 7.60 1.44
N VAL A 174 16.13 7.10 1.84
CA VAL A 174 14.86 7.83 1.84
C VAL A 174 13.90 7.30 2.90
N GLN A 175 12.88 8.09 3.23
CA GLN A 175 11.78 7.72 4.11
C GLN A 175 10.92 6.58 3.55
N SER A 176 10.19 5.89 4.42
CA SER A 176 9.23 4.85 4.02
C SER A 176 8.21 5.40 3.03
N ASN A 177 7.80 4.58 2.07
CA ASN A 177 6.82 4.90 1.03
C ASN A 177 7.17 6.11 0.14
N ARG A 178 8.46 6.47 0.02
CA ARG A 178 8.93 7.53 -0.89
C ARG A 178 9.87 6.96 -1.95
N CYS A 179 9.75 7.46 -3.18
CA CYS A 179 10.65 7.12 -4.29
C CYS A 179 11.67 8.25 -4.49
N ILE A 180 12.92 7.88 -4.79
CA ILE A 180 14.03 8.81 -5.01
C ILE A 180 14.26 9.02 -6.51
N LEU A 181 14.77 10.19 -6.87
CA LEU A 181 15.13 10.49 -8.25
C LEU A 181 16.37 9.68 -8.67
N GLY A 182 16.39 9.19 -9.91
CA GLY A 182 17.49 8.38 -10.47
C GLY A 182 18.85 9.08 -10.59
N GLY A 183 18.94 10.36 -10.21
CA GLY A 183 20.17 11.14 -10.22
C GLY A 183 20.56 11.69 -11.60
N ASP A 184 21.74 12.31 -11.66
CA ASP A 184 22.35 12.82 -12.89
C ASP A 184 23.32 11.76 -13.45
N ALA A 185 23.32 11.55 -14.76
CA ALA A 185 24.14 10.54 -15.42
C ALA A 185 25.65 10.74 -15.21
N GLU A 186 26.09 11.97 -14.91
CA GLU A 186 27.51 12.33 -14.80
C GLU A 186 28.12 12.13 -13.40
N VAL A 187 27.28 11.90 -12.38
CA VAL A 187 27.71 11.91 -10.97
C VAL A 187 26.93 10.89 -10.13
N ALA A 188 27.47 10.50 -8.98
CA ALA A 188 26.78 9.63 -8.04
C ALA A 188 25.44 10.24 -7.56
N THR A 189 24.48 9.40 -7.20
CA THR A 189 23.18 9.79 -6.62
C THR A 189 23.39 10.69 -5.39
N PRO A 190 22.44 11.58 -5.08
CA PRO A 190 22.56 12.51 -3.96
C PRO A 190 22.96 11.85 -2.63
N PHE A 191 22.31 10.74 -2.28
CA PHE A 191 22.61 10.01 -1.05
C PHE A 191 24.02 9.41 -1.05
N THR A 192 24.38 8.65 -2.09
CA THR A 192 25.69 7.98 -2.15
C THR A 192 26.84 8.99 -2.22
N ARG A 193 26.63 10.15 -2.86
CA ARG A 193 27.60 11.25 -2.89
C ARG A 193 27.94 11.77 -1.50
N GLU A 194 26.93 11.99 -0.65
CA GLU A 194 27.17 12.45 0.71
C GLU A 194 27.77 11.36 1.60
N VAL A 195 27.38 10.09 1.42
CA VAL A 195 28.02 8.94 2.10
C VAL A 195 29.51 8.90 1.79
N VAL A 196 29.88 8.97 0.51
CA VAL A 196 31.30 8.96 0.09
C VAL A 196 32.06 10.15 0.66
N ARG A 197 31.50 11.37 0.59
CA ARG A 197 32.14 12.58 1.15
C ARG A 197 32.45 12.44 2.64
N VAL A 198 31.57 11.81 3.41
CA VAL A 198 31.79 11.62 4.84
C VAL A 198 32.83 10.52 5.10
N LEU A 199 32.80 9.41 4.35
CA LEU A 199 33.82 8.36 4.44
C LEU A 199 35.22 8.85 4.05
N GLU A 200 35.30 9.81 3.13
CA GLU A 200 36.55 10.40 2.63
C GLU A 200 37.07 11.59 3.43
N ALA A 201 36.29 12.10 4.39
CA ALA A 201 36.68 13.26 5.21
C ALA A 201 37.93 13.01 6.08
N GLY A 202 38.38 11.75 6.19
CA GLY A 202 39.55 11.33 6.94
C GLY A 202 39.26 11.13 8.44
N GLY A 203 40.11 10.36 9.12
CA GLY A 203 39.90 9.98 10.51
C GLY A 203 38.96 8.79 10.70
N GLU A 204 38.57 8.55 11.96
CA GLU A 204 37.61 7.51 12.32
C GLU A 204 36.18 7.99 12.02
N VAL A 205 35.45 7.22 11.21
CA VAL A 205 34.04 7.46 10.88
C VAL A 205 33.23 6.28 11.39
N TRP A 206 32.45 6.52 12.44
CA TRP A 206 31.50 5.55 12.98
C TRP A 206 30.19 5.59 12.19
N LEU A 207 29.46 4.47 12.06
CA LEU A 207 28.18 4.41 11.32
C LEU A 207 27.19 5.47 11.82
N SER A 208 27.23 5.68 13.13
CA SER A 208 26.41 6.61 13.86
C SER A 208 26.70 8.07 13.45
N GLU A 209 27.98 8.43 13.39
CA GLU A 209 28.48 9.71 12.88
C GLU A 209 28.22 9.88 11.38
N LEU A 210 28.40 8.81 10.59
CA LEU A 210 28.10 8.77 9.16
C LEU A 210 26.65 9.17 8.92
N TYR A 211 25.70 8.53 9.62
CA TYR A 211 24.28 8.83 9.46
C TYR A 211 23.96 10.29 9.83
N ALA A 212 24.49 10.78 10.95
CA ALA A 212 24.25 12.16 11.39
C ALA A 212 24.77 13.18 10.35
N ALA A 213 26.00 13.01 9.89
CA ALA A 213 26.63 13.89 8.92
C ALA A 213 25.94 13.82 7.55
N VAL A 214 25.61 12.63 7.04
CA VAL A 214 24.89 12.47 5.76
C VAL A 214 23.52 13.14 5.83
N LYS A 215 22.77 12.92 6.92
CA LYS A 215 21.45 13.55 7.13
C LYS A 215 21.54 15.08 7.12
N GLU A 216 22.52 15.65 7.82
CA GLU A 216 22.74 17.10 7.87
C GLU A 216 23.11 17.65 6.49
N ARG A 217 24.08 17.03 5.81
CA ARG A 217 24.54 17.46 4.49
C ARG A 217 23.43 17.39 3.44
N MET A 218 22.64 16.33 3.44
CA MET A 218 21.51 16.21 2.51
C MET A 218 20.43 17.25 2.79
N ALA A 219 20.15 17.55 4.06
CA ALA A 219 19.21 18.61 4.43
C ALA A 219 19.72 20.00 4.01
N ALA A 220 21.02 20.28 4.22
CA ALA A 220 21.65 21.54 3.80
C ALA A 220 21.65 21.71 2.28
N ALA A 221 21.91 20.61 1.54
CA ALA A 221 21.85 20.58 0.09
C ALA A 221 20.42 20.59 -0.48
N LYS A 222 19.39 20.46 0.38
CA LYS A 222 17.97 20.45 0.03
C LYS A 222 17.63 19.40 -1.04
N TYR A 223 18.24 18.22 -0.95
CA TYR A 223 17.96 17.15 -1.91
C TYR A 223 16.49 16.74 -1.89
N LYS A 224 15.98 16.41 -3.08
CA LYS A 224 14.57 16.12 -3.33
C LYS A 224 14.36 14.66 -3.76
N ALA A 225 13.28 14.09 -3.26
CA ALA A 225 12.69 12.85 -3.72
C ALA A 225 11.65 13.17 -4.82
N GLU A 226 10.92 12.15 -5.31
CA GLU A 226 9.77 12.38 -6.19
C GLU A 226 8.70 13.28 -5.52
N ALA A 227 7.82 13.86 -6.33
CA ALA A 227 6.79 14.82 -5.89
C ALA A 227 7.33 16.08 -5.17
N ASP A 228 8.60 16.44 -5.39
CA ASP A 228 9.28 17.59 -4.76
C ASP A 228 9.42 17.49 -3.22
N ASP A 229 9.28 16.27 -2.69
CA ASP A 229 9.50 16.00 -1.27
C ASP A 229 10.96 16.14 -0.87
N SER A 230 11.24 16.46 0.40
CA SER A 230 12.61 16.42 0.90
C SER A 230 13.08 14.98 1.03
N GLN A 231 14.20 14.63 0.38
CA GLN A 231 14.83 13.31 0.57
C GLN A 231 15.52 13.28 1.94
N ARG A 232 15.04 12.43 2.86
CA ARG A 232 15.61 12.30 4.21
C ARG A 232 16.05 10.86 4.45
N PRO A 233 17.35 10.60 4.62
CA PRO A 233 17.82 9.26 4.92
C PRO A 233 17.28 8.80 6.28
N GLN A 234 17.08 7.50 6.42
CA GLN A 234 16.65 6.83 7.65
C GLN A 234 17.71 5.82 8.09
N ALA A 235 17.75 5.52 9.38
CA ALA A 235 18.58 4.45 9.91
C ALA A 235 17.75 3.62 10.89
N LEU A 236 17.80 2.29 10.76
CA LEU A 236 17.27 1.39 11.77
C LEU A 236 18.37 1.08 12.79
N ALA A 237 18.55 2.08 13.63
CA ALA A 237 19.22 2.04 14.92
C ALA A 237 18.66 3.24 15.66
N PRO A 238 17.51 3.13 16.36
CA PRO A 238 17.49 3.61 17.75
C PRO A 238 16.46 2.90 18.69
N PRO A 239 16.57 3.10 20.02
CA PRO A 239 17.54 4.00 20.67
C PRO A 239 18.91 3.34 20.62
N TRP A 240 19.90 4.07 20.10
CA TRP A 240 21.25 3.56 19.91
C TRP A 240 21.73 2.94 21.20
N ASP A 241 22.01 1.65 21.15
CA ASP A 241 22.98 1.08 22.05
C ASP A 241 24.34 1.65 21.60
N PRO A 242 25.03 2.49 22.40
CA PRO A 242 26.38 2.95 22.08
C PRO A 242 27.35 1.79 21.87
N ASP A 243 26.97 0.59 22.33
CA ASP A 243 27.73 -0.64 22.20
C ASP A 243 27.51 -1.36 20.85
N ALA A 244 26.60 -0.88 20.00
CA ALA A 244 26.31 -1.45 18.66
C ALA A 244 26.87 -0.60 17.50
N ASP A 245 27.60 0.47 17.78
CA ASP A 245 28.22 1.32 16.75
C ASP A 245 29.34 0.57 16.03
N VAL A 246 29.52 0.85 14.73
CA VAL A 246 30.46 0.14 13.85
C VAL A 246 31.38 1.15 13.17
N LEU A 247 32.69 0.92 13.26
CA LEU A 247 33.68 1.73 12.54
C LEU A 247 33.67 1.38 11.05
N LEU A 248 33.45 2.38 10.18
CA LEU A 248 33.36 2.21 8.72
C LEU A 248 34.56 2.78 7.97
N ALA A 249 35.25 3.77 8.54
CA ALA A 249 36.50 4.30 8.03
C ALA A 249 37.45 4.71 9.16
N ALA A 250 38.75 4.64 8.89
CA ALA A 250 39.87 5.03 9.75
C ALA A 250 41.05 5.54 8.90
N GLY A 251 40.75 6.30 7.85
CA GLY A 251 41.75 6.79 6.89
C GLY A 251 42.65 7.89 7.46
N PRO A 252 43.83 8.15 6.86
CA PRO A 252 44.64 9.31 7.23
C PRO A 252 43.84 10.60 7.02
N VAL A 253 43.88 11.51 8.00
CA VAL A 253 43.29 12.85 7.87
C VAL A 253 44.06 13.61 6.78
N ASP A 254 43.40 14.01 5.70
CA ASP A 254 44.01 14.88 4.69
C ASP A 254 44.20 16.28 5.32
N PRO A 255 45.42 16.84 5.41
CA PRO A 255 45.66 18.10 6.14
C PRO A 255 45.12 19.36 5.43
N THR A 256 44.23 19.24 4.46
CA THR A 256 43.84 20.37 3.61
C THR A 256 42.33 20.51 3.48
N ASP A 257 41.71 21.09 4.50
CA ASP A 257 40.58 22.01 4.33
C ASP A 257 40.55 23.06 5.46
N ASP A 258 41.68 23.72 5.68
CA ASP A 258 41.67 25.08 6.24
C ASP A 258 41.35 26.03 5.07
N THR A 259 40.07 26.18 4.73
CA THR A 259 39.63 27.43 4.09
C THR A 259 39.62 28.53 5.14
N GLU A 260 40.81 29.08 5.40
CA GLU A 260 40.97 30.42 5.95
C GLU A 260 40.39 31.44 4.96
N ASP A 261 39.41 32.21 5.41
CA ASP A 261 39.19 33.58 4.94
C ASP A 261 40.47 34.42 5.18
N PRO A 262 40.77 35.42 4.33
CA PRO A 262 42.13 35.75 3.90
C PRO A 262 42.96 36.56 4.91
N PRO A 263 44.31 36.55 4.81
CA PRO A 263 45.16 37.37 5.67
C PRO A 263 45.31 38.78 5.10
N GLY A 264 44.99 39.79 5.91
CA GLY A 264 45.17 41.19 5.59
C GLY A 264 45.72 42.00 6.76
N TRP A 265 47.06 42.10 6.79
CA TRP A 265 47.92 43.09 7.45
C TRP A 265 48.36 42.90 8.92
N PHE A 266 49.69 42.85 9.09
CA PHE A 266 50.48 42.89 10.33
C PHE A 266 50.67 41.61 11.18
N SER A 267 51.51 40.70 10.70
CA SER A 267 52.24 39.74 11.57
C SER A 267 53.76 39.73 11.35
N TRP A 268 54.32 40.75 10.69
CA TRP A 268 55.77 41.02 10.63
C TRP A 268 56.18 42.05 11.70
N LEU A 269 56.01 41.70 12.98
CA LEU A 269 56.60 42.33 14.17
C LEU A 269 56.05 41.46 15.32
N ARG A 270 56.77 40.64 16.08
CA ARG A 270 58.19 40.57 16.45
C ARG A 270 58.42 39.18 17.05
N ARG A 271 59.47 38.49 16.63
CA ARG A 271 60.20 37.55 17.50
C ARG A 271 61.53 38.21 17.86
N THR A 272 61.61 38.69 19.10
CA THR A 272 62.81 39.05 19.90
C THR A 272 62.24 39.69 21.18
N LEU A 273 62.64 39.43 22.42
CA LEU A 273 63.82 38.82 22.99
C LEU A 273 63.48 38.38 24.44
N THR A 274 64.32 37.47 24.93
CA THR A 274 64.61 37.02 26.29
C THR A 274 64.42 38.00 27.47
N ARG A 275 64.01 37.40 28.62
CA ARG A 275 64.43 37.61 30.02
C ARG A 275 64.79 39.05 30.49
N ALA A 276 64.04 39.57 31.47
CA ALA A 276 64.55 40.03 32.78
C ALA A 276 63.43 40.51 33.72
N ARG A 277 63.55 40.07 34.98
CA ARG A 277 63.17 40.67 36.28
C ARG A 277 62.67 42.13 36.32
N GLU A 278 61.55 42.39 37.02
CA GLU A 278 61.42 43.13 38.31
C GLU A 278 60.04 43.79 38.54
N SER A 279 59.52 43.51 39.74
CA SER A 279 58.62 44.18 40.69
C SER A 279 57.90 45.53 40.42
N VAL A 280 56.79 45.69 41.16
CA VAL A 280 55.97 46.91 41.46
C VAL A 280 54.92 47.22 40.38
N GLY A 281 53.61 47.27 40.58
CA GLY A 281 52.77 47.51 41.75
C GLY A 281 51.84 48.68 41.41
N LEU A 282 50.53 48.47 41.23
CA LEU A 282 49.45 49.36 41.68
C LEU A 282 48.06 48.78 41.33
N PHE A 283 47.39 48.32 42.39
CA PHE A 283 45.96 48.09 42.50
C PHE A 283 45.19 49.40 42.24
N GLY A 284 44.02 49.32 41.58
CA GLY A 284 43.00 50.38 41.72
C GLY A 284 42.10 50.67 40.52
N ARG A 285 42.31 50.09 39.33
CA ARG A 285 41.46 50.38 38.15
C ARG A 285 40.87 49.16 37.43
N THR A 286 41.30 47.95 37.79
CA THR A 286 40.92 46.72 37.08
C THR A 286 39.58 46.13 37.54
N VAL A 287 39.12 46.42 38.76
CA VAL A 287 37.89 45.81 39.32
C VAL A 287 36.62 46.44 38.74
N LEU A 288 36.61 47.74 38.45
CA LEU A 288 35.44 48.42 37.88
C LEU A 288 35.25 48.08 36.39
N ALA A 289 36.35 47.88 35.66
CA ALA A 289 36.31 47.47 34.25
C ALA A 289 35.87 46.00 34.08
N LEU A 290 36.27 45.12 35.00
CA LEU A 290 35.81 43.72 34.99
C LEU A 290 34.33 43.59 35.36
N LEU A 291 33.82 44.39 36.31
CA LEU A 291 32.40 44.38 36.67
C LEU A 291 31.49 44.91 35.54
N LEU A 292 31.90 45.98 34.85
CA LEU A 292 31.18 46.48 33.68
C LEU A 292 31.23 45.50 32.50
N ALA A 293 32.34 44.80 32.29
CA ALA A 293 32.43 43.74 31.29
C ALA A 293 31.50 42.56 31.61
N PHE A 294 31.40 42.15 32.88
CA PHE A 294 30.47 41.07 33.28
C PHE A 294 28.99 41.45 33.16
N VAL A 295 28.62 42.72 33.37
CA VAL A 295 27.23 43.17 33.17
C VAL A 295 26.88 43.27 31.68
N VAL A 296 27.80 43.71 30.83
CA VAL A 296 27.58 43.74 29.37
C VAL A 296 27.58 42.34 28.77
N ILE A 297 28.44 41.43 29.25
CA ILE A 297 28.43 40.01 28.86
C ILE A 297 27.18 39.30 29.40
N GLY A 298 26.71 39.66 30.59
CA GLY A 298 25.46 39.13 31.15
C GLY A 298 24.21 39.60 30.39
N ALA A 299 24.16 40.89 30.00
CA ALA A 299 23.05 41.44 29.22
C ALA A 299 23.08 41.02 27.75
N ALA A 300 24.27 40.90 27.14
CA ALA A 300 24.44 40.36 25.80
C ALA A 300 24.21 38.84 25.77
N GLY A 301 24.64 38.11 26.81
CA GLY A 301 24.40 36.68 26.96
C GLY A 301 22.91 36.36 27.18
N TYR A 302 22.20 37.18 27.96
CA TYR A 302 20.74 37.05 28.13
C TYR A 302 19.97 37.46 26.87
N GLY A 303 20.43 38.51 26.16
CA GLY A 303 19.87 38.92 24.87
C GLY A 303 20.07 37.88 23.78
N VAL A 304 21.23 37.21 23.75
CA VAL A 304 21.51 36.11 22.80
C VAL A 304 20.73 34.85 23.20
N LEU A 305 20.63 34.48 24.48
CA LEU A 305 19.82 33.32 24.90
C LEU A 305 18.32 33.48 24.61
N VAL A 306 17.80 34.71 24.61
CA VAL A 306 16.40 35.00 24.25
C VAL A 306 16.21 35.14 22.73
N LEU A 307 17.26 35.46 21.97
CA LEU A 307 17.21 35.62 20.50
C LEU A 307 17.69 34.38 19.72
N THR A 308 18.38 33.44 20.36
CA THR A 308 18.85 32.17 19.79
C THR A 308 18.28 30.96 20.53
N GLY A 309 17.00 31.03 20.91
CA GLY A 309 16.22 29.88 21.35
C GLY A 309 16.04 28.88 20.20
N GLY A 310 17.14 28.24 19.78
CA GLY A 310 17.12 27.12 18.87
C GLY A 310 16.46 25.94 19.56
N SER A 311 15.39 25.47 18.94
CA SER A 311 14.59 24.32 19.31
C SER A 311 15.47 23.11 19.65
N GLY A 312 15.21 22.47 20.79
CA GLY A 312 15.71 21.12 21.04
C GLY A 312 15.17 20.12 20.00
N PRO A 313 15.65 18.86 19.97
CA PRO A 313 15.10 17.85 19.08
C PRO A 313 13.60 17.68 19.37
N CYS A 314 12.77 17.90 18.35
CA CYS A 314 11.31 17.79 18.47
C CYS A 314 10.93 16.37 18.92
N GLU A 315 10.10 16.28 19.96
CA GLU A 315 9.44 15.01 20.30
C GLU A 315 8.52 14.57 19.14
N PRO A 316 8.41 13.26 18.85
CA PRO A 316 7.46 12.76 17.88
C PRO A 316 6.04 13.24 18.24
N PRO A 317 5.35 13.95 17.33
CA PRO A 317 4.00 14.42 17.61
C PRO A 317 3.04 13.24 17.72
N LEU A 318 1.94 13.43 18.44
CA LEU A 318 0.81 12.50 18.44
C LEU A 318 0.28 12.32 17.02
N GLU A 319 0.19 11.07 16.55
CA GLU A 319 -0.36 10.72 15.23
C GLU A 319 -1.88 10.52 15.31
N LEU A 320 -2.62 11.29 14.52
CA LEU A 320 -4.04 11.09 14.27
C LEU A 320 -4.24 10.13 13.10
N ARG A 321 -5.22 9.24 13.24
CA ARG A 321 -5.59 8.25 12.24
C ARG A 321 -6.91 8.68 11.58
N VAL A 322 -6.85 8.99 10.30
CA VAL A 322 -8.00 9.45 9.51
C VAL A 322 -8.40 8.35 8.53
N LEU A 323 -9.57 7.77 8.75
CA LEU A 323 -10.22 6.82 7.84
C LEU A 323 -11.12 7.57 6.87
N THR A 324 -11.08 7.24 5.58
CA THR A 324 -11.95 7.87 4.58
C THR A 324 -12.37 6.89 3.47
N ASP A 325 -13.35 7.28 2.67
CA ASP A 325 -13.76 6.53 1.48
C ASP A 325 -12.59 6.42 0.46
N PRO A 326 -12.43 5.29 -0.26
CA PRO A 326 -11.32 5.08 -1.18
C PRO A 326 -11.23 6.13 -2.31
N ASP A 327 -12.34 6.73 -2.72
CA ASP A 327 -12.31 7.79 -3.72
C ASP A 327 -11.83 9.13 -3.13
N LEU A 328 -12.14 9.39 -1.87
CA LEU A 328 -11.73 10.60 -1.16
C LEU A 328 -10.27 10.57 -0.67
N GLU A 329 -9.67 9.39 -0.51
CA GLU A 329 -8.34 9.20 0.05
C GLU A 329 -7.28 10.15 -0.56
N PRO A 330 -7.15 10.29 -1.90
CA PRO A 330 -6.13 11.17 -2.46
C PRO A 330 -6.33 12.64 -2.06
N ALA A 331 -7.58 13.11 -2.03
CA ALA A 331 -7.91 14.49 -1.64
C ALA A 331 -7.69 14.72 -0.15
N MET A 332 -8.09 13.76 0.70
CA MET A 332 -7.87 13.85 2.16
C MET A 332 -6.39 13.75 2.51
N ARG A 333 -5.60 12.94 1.79
CA ARG A 333 -4.14 12.90 1.91
C ARG A 333 -3.52 14.24 1.56
N ALA A 334 -3.94 14.86 0.44
CA ALA A 334 -3.47 16.20 0.07
C ALA A 334 -3.82 17.27 1.12
N ALA A 335 -5.02 17.19 1.71
CA ALA A 335 -5.42 18.08 2.80
C ALA A 335 -4.60 17.86 4.09
N ALA A 336 -4.35 16.60 4.45
CA ALA A 336 -3.49 16.24 5.57
C ALA A 336 -2.05 16.74 5.37
N ASP A 337 -1.46 16.52 4.20
CA ASP A 337 -0.10 16.97 3.87
C ASP A 337 0.01 18.51 3.95
N ALA A 338 -1.00 19.22 3.46
CA ALA A 338 -1.06 20.68 3.56
C ALA A 338 -1.23 21.17 5.01
N TYR A 339 -2.05 20.49 5.83
CA TYR A 339 -2.16 20.78 7.26
C TYR A 339 -0.82 20.57 7.98
N LEU A 340 -0.14 19.45 7.69
CA LEU A 340 1.15 19.09 8.27
C LEU A 340 2.27 20.10 7.91
N ALA A 341 2.11 20.83 6.81
CA ALA A 341 3.00 21.89 6.37
C ALA A 341 2.57 23.30 6.82
N SER A 342 1.40 23.45 7.44
CA SER A 342 0.83 24.75 7.82
C SER A 342 1.33 25.28 9.16
N ASP A 343 1.32 26.61 9.32
CA ASP A 343 1.63 27.27 10.59
C ASP A 343 0.65 26.84 11.71
N ALA A 344 -0.59 26.47 11.36
CA ALA A 344 -1.60 26.01 12.30
C ALA A 344 -1.18 24.71 13.03
N ASN A 345 -0.37 23.87 12.39
CA ASN A 345 0.17 22.64 12.99
C ASN A 345 1.61 22.82 13.52
N THR A 346 2.12 24.05 13.58
CA THR A 346 3.47 24.36 14.03
C THR A 346 3.42 25.06 15.39
N LYS A 347 4.30 24.67 16.31
CA LYS A 347 4.48 25.31 17.62
C LYS A 347 5.44 26.50 17.49
N ASP A 348 5.50 27.36 18.50
CA ASP A 348 6.41 28.53 18.51
C ASP A 348 7.90 28.14 18.43
N ASP A 349 8.23 26.91 18.84
CA ASP A 349 9.57 26.31 18.72
C ASP A 349 9.84 25.66 17.35
N GLY A 350 8.91 25.76 16.40
CA GLY A 350 9.00 25.17 15.06
C GLY A 350 8.70 23.67 14.99
N CYS A 351 8.36 23.02 16.12
CA CYS A 351 8.00 21.61 16.14
C CYS A 351 6.53 21.40 15.74
N ARG A 352 6.23 20.23 15.17
CA ARG A 352 4.85 19.87 14.81
C ARG A 352 4.01 19.63 16.07
N ARG A 353 2.75 20.06 16.03
CA ARG A 353 1.76 19.81 17.09
C ARG A 353 1.21 18.39 16.98
N THR A 354 0.94 17.94 15.76
CA THR A 354 0.20 16.70 15.50
C THR A 354 0.66 16.08 14.17
N GLY A 355 0.71 14.75 14.09
CA GLY A 355 0.85 13.99 12.86
C GLY A 355 -0.51 13.51 12.35
N VAL A 356 -0.62 13.20 11.05
CA VAL A 356 -1.88 12.75 10.44
C VAL A 356 -1.57 11.64 9.44
N THR A 357 -2.16 10.47 9.65
CA THR A 357 -2.09 9.33 8.74
C THR A 357 -3.47 9.09 8.13
N VAL A 358 -3.55 9.13 6.80
CA VAL A 358 -4.79 8.90 6.05
C VAL A 358 -4.76 7.52 5.41
N TYR A 359 -5.81 6.73 5.63
CA TYR A 359 -6.03 5.41 5.04
C TYR A 359 -7.50 5.25 4.63
N SER A 360 -7.78 4.29 3.75
CA SER A 360 -9.13 3.97 3.28
C SER A 360 -9.42 2.48 3.33
N ALA A 361 -10.72 2.16 3.33
CA ALA A 361 -11.23 0.80 3.18
C ALA A 361 -12.62 0.86 2.53
N GLY A 362 -13.18 -0.30 2.16
CA GLY A 362 -14.48 -0.37 1.51
C GLY A 362 -15.59 0.28 2.34
N ALA A 363 -16.35 1.21 1.76
CA ALA A 363 -17.33 2.03 2.47
C ALA A 363 -18.35 1.20 3.27
N ALA A 364 -18.94 0.16 2.65
CA ALA A 364 -19.89 -0.72 3.34
C ALA A 364 -19.22 -1.47 4.51
N HIS A 365 -17.98 -1.95 4.33
CA HIS A 365 -17.24 -2.63 5.39
C HIS A 365 -16.91 -1.69 6.55
N VAL A 366 -16.61 -0.41 6.30
CA VAL A 366 -16.37 0.59 7.35
C VAL A 366 -17.64 0.82 8.16
N VAL A 367 -18.80 0.97 7.49
CA VAL A 367 -20.11 1.12 8.14
C VAL A 367 -20.40 -0.07 9.04
N THR A 368 -20.28 -1.30 8.54
CA THR A 368 -20.46 -2.52 9.34
C THR A 368 -19.45 -2.60 10.48
N ALA A 369 -18.18 -2.26 10.24
CA ALA A 369 -17.16 -2.39 11.26
C ALA A 369 -17.32 -1.39 12.41
N LEU A 370 -17.73 -0.14 12.11
CA LEU A 370 -18.02 0.87 13.13
C LEU A 370 -19.35 0.63 13.84
N GLY A 371 -20.37 0.17 13.11
CA GLY A 371 -21.72 -0.07 13.62
C GLY A 371 -21.87 -1.39 14.38
N GLU A 372 -21.24 -2.47 13.94
CA GLU A 372 -21.49 -3.82 14.45
C GLU A 372 -20.25 -4.52 15.03
N HIS A 373 -19.05 -4.15 14.57
CA HIS A 373 -17.81 -4.90 14.87
C HIS A 373 -16.71 -4.06 15.54
N SER A 374 -17.07 -3.05 16.32
CA SER A 374 -16.08 -2.23 17.04
C SER A 374 -15.44 -2.95 18.25
N ASP A 375 -16.07 -3.97 18.84
CA ASP A 375 -15.49 -4.84 19.90
C ASP A 375 -14.25 -5.61 19.40
N PRO A 376 -14.31 -6.33 18.26
CA PRO A 376 -13.14 -6.96 17.64
C PRO A 376 -11.94 -6.02 17.38
N TRP A 377 -12.17 -4.71 17.25
CA TRP A 377 -11.06 -3.75 17.11
C TRP A 377 -10.22 -3.59 18.37
N GLN A 378 -10.76 -3.89 19.55
CA GLN A 378 -10.01 -3.88 20.81
C GLN A 378 -9.58 -5.30 21.21
N GLN A 379 -10.39 -6.29 20.85
CA GLN A 379 -10.19 -7.70 21.16
C GLN A 379 -10.31 -8.55 19.88
N PRO A 380 -9.23 -8.64 19.08
CA PRO A 380 -9.26 -9.35 17.80
C PRO A 380 -9.74 -10.79 17.95
N ARG A 381 -10.60 -11.23 17.04
CA ARG A 381 -11.06 -12.62 16.89
C ARG A 381 -10.63 -13.17 15.53
N GLU A 382 -10.58 -14.49 15.38
CA GLU A 382 -10.16 -15.13 14.13
C GLU A 382 -11.19 -14.97 12.99
N ASP A 383 -12.48 -14.86 13.31
CA ASP A 383 -13.59 -14.82 12.35
C ASP A 383 -13.94 -13.41 11.84
N VAL A 384 -13.65 -12.37 12.63
CA VAL A 384 -13.91 -10.96 12.32
C VAL A 384 -12.76 -10.12 12.89
N ASN A 385 -11.97 -9.48 12.02
CA ASN A 385 -10.81 -8.69 12.43
C ASN A 385 -10.68 -7.36 11.68
N PRO A 386 -11.37 -6.30 12.13
CA PRO A 386 -11.32 -4.99 11.48
C PRO A 386 -9.93 -4.34 11.50
N GLN A 387 -9.04 -4.70 12.43
CA GLN A 387 -7.67 -4.21 12.40
C GLN A 387 -6.90 -4.66 11.16
N ARG A 388 -7.19 -5.88 10.69
CA ARG A 388 -6.63 -6.45 9.46
C ARG A 388 -7.38 -5.92 8.23
N ASP A 389 -8.71 -5.91 8.29
CA ASP A 389 -9.57 -5.74 7.11
C ASP A 389 -9.88 -4.27 6.78
N ILE A 390 -9.85 -3.38 7.78
CA ILE A 390 -10.12 -1.94 7.63
C ILE A 390 -8.87 -1.10 7.95
N GLY A 391 -8.20 -1.41 9.07
CA GLY A 391 -7.00 -0.70 9.51
C GLY A 391 -7.00 -0.36 11.00
N PRO A 392 -6.13 0.54 11.47
CA PRO A 392 -6.07 0.89 12.89
C PRO A 392 -7.37 1.57 13.35
N GLN A 393 -7.60 1.70 14.66
CA GLN A 393 -8.76 2.47 15.16
C GLN A 393 -8.68 3.93 14.66
N PRO A 394 -9.65 4.46 13.90
CA PRO A 394 -9.65 5.86 13.50
C PRO A 394 -9.86 6.79 14.71
N ASP A 395 -9.18 7.93 14.70
CA ASP A 395 -9.51 9.10 15.55
C ASP A 395 -10.53 10.00 14.82
N VAL A 396 -10.47 10.00 13.48
CA VAL A 396 -11.39 10.71 12.58
C VAL A 396 -11.85 9.77 11.48
N TRP A 397 -13.14 9.81 11.15
CA TRP A 397 -13.71 9.18 9.97
C TRP A 397 -14.30 10.27 9.06
N ILE A 398 -13.98 10.23 7.77
CA ILE A 398 -14.53 11.11 6.74
C ILE A 398 -15.18 10.24 5.66
N PRO A 399 -16.45 9.80 5.86
CA PRO A 399 -17.21 9.11 4.82
C PRO A 399 -17.51 10.04 3.65
N ALA A 400 -17.89 9.48 2.50
CA ALA A 400 -18.27 10.28 1.33
C ALA A 400 -19.68 10.85 1.42
N THR A 401 -20.50 10.34 2.34
CA THR A 401 -21.82 10.88 2.65
C THR A 401 -22.12 10.82 4.14
N ARG A 402 -22.93 11.77 4.63
CA ARG A 402 -23.45 11.74 6.00
C ARG A 402 -24.35 10.53 6.26
N ALA A 403 -25.04 10.05 5.22
CA ALA A 403 -25.94 8.91 5.34
C ALA A 403 -25.24 7.64 5.87
N ASP A 404 -23.94 7.49 5.61
CA ASP A 404 -23.14 6.38 6.14
C ASP A 404 -22.95 6.45 7.66
N VAL A 405 -22.90 7.67 8.21
CA VAL A 405 -22.87 7.85 9.67
C VAL A 405 -24.19 7.41 10.28
N ASP A 406 -25.30 7.74 9.63
CA ASP A 406 -26.64 7.33 10.07
C ASP A 406 -26.78 5.80 9.98
N ARG A 407 -26.30 5.16 8.88
CA ARG A 407 -26.26 3.69 8.73
C ARG A 407 -25.45 3.02 9.84
N ALA A 408 -24.25 3.52 10.13
CA ALA A 408 -23.40 2.98 11.19
C ALA A 408 -24.01 3.20 12.59
N GLY A 409 -24.75 4.29 12.78
CA GLY A 409 -25.47 4.59 14.03
C GLY A 409 -26.70 3.71 14.25
N ASP A 410 -27.49 3.47 13.20
CA ASP A 410 -28.70 2.64 13.24
C ASP A 410 -28.39 1.15 13.42
N ALA A 411 -27.23 0.69 12.95
CA ALA A 411 -26.75 -0.68 13.08
C ALA A 411 -26.18 -1.03 14.47
N GLN A 412 -26.10 -0.09 15.42
CA GLN A 412 -25.43 -0.32 16.69
C GLN A 412 -26.08 -1.42 17.54
N VAL A 413 -25.40 -2.57 17.65
CA VAL A 413 -25.76 -3.69 18.53
C VAL A 413 -25.25 -3.47 19.98
N GLU A 414 -25.64 -4.34 20.93
CA GLU A 414 -25.34 -4.17 22.37
C GLU A 414 -23.84 -4.06 22.75
N ARG A 415 -22.89 -4.30 21.83
CA ARG A 415 -21.43 -4.32 22.09
C ARG A 415 -20.63 -3.40 21.16
N VAL A 416 -21.06 -2.15 21.02
CA VAL A 416 -20.35 -1.12 20.25
C VAL A 416 -19.49 -0.23 21.14
N PHE A 417 -18.21 -0.13 20.83
CA PHE A 417 -17.21 0.65 21.58
C PHE A 417 -16.78 1.95 20.89
N ALA A 418 -17.22 2.16 19.64
CA ALA A 418 -16.96 3.38 18.88
C ALA A 418 -18.18 4.32 18.93
N ARG A 419 -17.99 5.53 19.44
CA ARG A 419 -18.98 6.61 19.41
C ARG A 419 -18.64 7.59 18.30
N LEU A 420 -19.62 7.86 17.44
CA LEU A 420 -19.48 8.73 16.28
C LEU A 420 -20.08 10.10 16.57
N GLU A 421 -19.30 11.15 16.35
CA GLU A 421 -19.68 12.55 16.56
C GLU A 421 -19.52 13.32 15.22
N PRO A 422 -20.53 13.29 14.34
CA PRO A 422 -20.47 13.95 13.04
C PRO A 422 -20.68 15.47 13.13
N ASP A 423 -20.01 16.19 12.25
CA ASP A 423 -20.28 17.60 12.01
C ASP A 423 -21.66 17.84 11.39
N THR A 424 -22.21 19.02 11.64
CA THR A 424 -23.53 19.40 11.10
C THR A 424 -23.49 19.67 9.61
N GLU A 425 -22.39 20.26 9.14
CA GLU A 425 -22.21 20.68 7.75
C GLU A 425 -21.14 19.82 7.06
N PRO A 426 -21.33 19.46 5.79
CA PRO A 426 -20.29 18.76 5.03
C PRO A 426 -19.08 19.67 4.76
N LEU A 427 -17.92 19.06 4.57
CA LEU A 427 -16.66 19.75 4.27
C LEU A 427 -16.69 20.42 2.89
N ALA A 428 -17.30 19.73 1.93
CA ALA A 428 -17.32 20.08 0.52
C ALA A 428 -18.44 19.31 -0.20
N TYR A 429 -18.65 19.63 -1.48
CA TYR A 429 -19.59 18.91 -2.33
C TYR A 429 -18.92 18.42 -3.61
N SER A 430 -19.24 17.21 -4.06
CA SER A 430 -18.90 16.73 -5.40
C SER A 430 -20.05 15.88 -5.97
N PRO A 431 -20.65 16.26 -7.11
CA PRO A 431 -21.59 15.40 -7.81
C PRO A 431 -20.95 14.07 -8.21
N VAL A 432 -21.77 13.03 -8.30
CA VAL A 432 -21.43 11.83 -9.07
C VAL A 432 -21.89 12.06 -10.50
N VAL A 433 -20.99 11.89 -11.45
CA VAL A 433 -21.24 12.19 -12.87
C VAL A 433 -21.06 10.95 -13.73
N LEU A 434 -21.78 10.92 -14.84
CA LEU A 434 -21.44 10.05 -15.96
C LEU A 434 -20.37 10.79 -16.78
N ALA A 435 -19.10 10.42 -16.59
CA ALA A 435 -17.99 11.01 -17.32
C ALA A 435 -17.86 10.34 -18.69
N VAL A 436 -18.25 11.06 -19.74
CA VAL A 436 -18.33 10.57 -21.12
C VAL A 436 -17.07 11.00 -21.89
N PRO A 437 -16.35 10.09 -22.58
CA PRO A 437 -15.24 10.46 -23.46
C PRO A 437 -15.63 11.52 -24.49
N GLU A 438 -14.77 12.49 -24.78
CA GLU A 438 -15.06 13.62 -25.69
C GLU A 438 -15.45 13.19 -27.12
N GLY A 439 -14.96 12.04 -27.56
CA GLY A 439 -15.32 11.43 -28.85
C GLY A 439 -16.68 10.71 -28.85
N LEU A 440 -17.31 10.56 -27.69
CA LEU A 440 -18.53 9.78 -27.47
C LEU A 440 -19.67 10.69 -27.01
N GLY A 441 -20.88 10.49 -27.56
CA GLY A 441 -22.09 11.09 -26.99
C GLY A 441 -22.20 12.61 -27.04
N ALA A 442 -21.71 13.28 -28.11
CA ALA A 442 -21.84 14.73 -28.30
C ALA A 442 -23.30 15.26 -28.21
N ASP A 443 -24.29 14.39 -28.48
CA ASP A 443 -25.71 14.70 -28.42
C ASP A 443 -26.38 14.37 -27.06
N VAL A 444 -25.63 13.88 -26.07
CA VAL A 444 -26.17 13.54 -24.75
C VAL A 444 -26.37 14.84 -23.94
N PRO A 445 -27.59 15.13 -23.44
CA PRO A 445 -27.83 16.31 -22.60
C PRO A 445 -26.96 16.27 -21.34
N ARG A 446 -26.32 17.40 -20.98
CA ARG A 446 -25.45 17.47 -19.80
C ARG A 446 -26.20 17.43 -18.46
N THR A 447 -27.47 17.81 -18.42
CA THR A 447 -28.33 17.88 -17.21
C THR A 447 -29.79 17.61 -17.58
N GLY A 448 -30.70 17.49 -16.60
CA GLY A 448 -32.14 17.45 -16.85
C GLY A 448 -32.70 16.05 -17.17
N ARG A 449 -31.97 15.00 -16.79
CA ARG A 449 -32.27 13.59 -17.09
C ARG A 449 -31.84 12.70 -15.94
N SER A 450 -32.57 11.60 -15.74
CA SER A 450 -32.18 10.54 -14.80
C SER A 450 -31.01 9.72 -15.34
N LEU A 451 -30.24 9.10 -14.46
CA LEU A 451 -29.09 8.29 -14.84
C LEU A 451 -29.47 7.14 -15.80
N PRO A 452 -30.58 6.39 -15.58
CA PRO A 452 -31.02 5.38 -16.55
C PRO A 452 -31.37 5.97 -17.93
N GLU A 453 -31.92 7.18 -18.00
CA GLU A 453 -32.20 7.86 -19.27
C GLU A 453 -30.90 8.26 -19.99
N LEU A 454 -29.93 8.78 -19.25
CA LEU A 454 -28.61 9.17 -19.78
C LEU A 454 -27.84 7.96 -20.32
N VAL A 455 -27.81 6.85 -19.59
CA VAL A 455 -27.15 5.61 -20.03
C VAL A 455 -27.79 5.08 -21.31
N ARG A 456 -29.13 5.10 -21.40
CA ARG A 456 -29.84 4.68 -22.63
C ARG A 456 -29.57 5.64 -23.78
N ALA A 457 -29.56 6.96 -23.53
CA ALA A 457 -29.26 7.97 -24.54
C ALA A 457 -27.84 7.77 -25.11
N LEU A 458 -26.86 7.51 -24.25
CA LEU A 458 -25.48 7.22 -24.64
C LEU A 458 -25.39 5.97 -25.54
N LYS A 459 -25.99 4.86 -25.11
CA LYS A 459 -26.00 3.61 -25.88
C LYS A 459 -26.77 3.73 -27.21
N ASN A 460 -27.79 4.57 -27.27
CA ASN A 460 -28.52 4.85 -28.51
C ASN A 460 -27.71 5.75 -29.46
N ALA A 461 -26.88 6.65 -28.93
CA ALA A 461 -26.00 7.51 -29.72
C ALA A 461 -24.84 6.69 -30.33
N ASP A 462 -24.28 5.73 -29.59
CA ASP A 462 -23.31 4.77 -30.11
C ASP A 462 -23.54 3.38 -29.50
N GLY A 463 -23.88 2.40 -30.35
CA GLY A 463 -24.12 1.02 -29.94
C GLY A 463 -22.88 0.29 -29.39
N LYS A 464 -21.68 0.86 -29.53
CA LYS A 464 -20.44 0.36 -28.91
C LYS A 464 -20.15 1.00 -27.56
N ALA A 465 -20.89 2.03 -27.15
CA ALA A 465 -20.71 2.71 -25.89
C ALA A 465 -20.91 1.75 -24.71
N GLN A 466 -19.97 1.77 -23.79
CA GLN A 466 -20.02 1.03 -22.54
C GLN A 466 -20.18 2.01 -21.38
N VAL A 467 -20.80 1.53 -20.30
CA VAL A 467 -20.84 2.26 -19.03
C VAL A 467 -20.22 1.37 -17.98
N ARG A 468 -19.25 1.93 -17.24
CA ARG A 468 -18.54 1.26 -16.15
C ARG A 468 -18.78 1.99 -14.85
N ARG A 469 -18.88 1.23 -13.77
CA ARG A 469 -19.05 1.71 -12.39
C ARG A 469 -18.08 0.92 -11.51
N PRO A 470 -17.46 1.54 -10.49
CA PRO A 470 -16.79 0.80 -9.44
C PRO A 470 -17.77 -0.10 -8.66
N ASP A 471 -17.23 -0.89 -7.73
CA ASP A 471 -18.00 -1.76 -6.87
C ASP A 471 -18.78 -0.94 -5.82
N PRO A 472 -20.14 -1.00 -5.79
CA PRO A 472 -20.96 -0.33 -4.78
C PRO A 472 -20.66 -0.72 -3.34
N GLU A 473 -20.08 -1.90 -3.09
CA GLU A 473 -19.71 -2.32 -1.72
C GLU A 473 -18.44 -1.63 -1.23
N PHE A 474 -17.59 -1.16 -2.14
CA PHE A 474 -16.27 -0.60 -1.80
C PHE A 474 -16.21 0.93 -1.83
N SER A 475 -17.03 1.60 -2.64
CA SER A 475 -17.01 3.07 -2.74
C SER A 475 -18.41 3.67 -2.73
N ASP A 476 -18.59 4.74 -1.96
CA ASP A 476 -19.87 5.43 -1.86
C ASP A 476 -20.29 6.04 -3.20
N SER A 477 -19.34 6.52 -4.00
CA SER A 477 -19.67 7.10 -5.31
C SER A 477 -20.37 6.08 -6.23
N ALA A 478 -19.94 4.82 -6.19
CA ALA A 478 -20.58 3.72 -6.90
C ALA A 478 -21.94 3.38 -6.29
N LEU A 479 -22.06 3.36 -4.96
CA LEU A 479 -23.34 3.12 -4.31
C LEU A 479 -24.38 4.20 -4.64
N LEU A 480 -24.00 5.48 -4.58
CA LEU A 480 -24.86 6.61 -4.96
C LEU A 480 -25.27 6.54 -6.43
N ALA A 481 -24.34 6.20 -7.33
CA ALA A 481 -24.70 5.95 -8.73
C ALA A 481 -25.71 4.80 -8.89
N THR A 482 -25.57 3.74 -8.07
CA THR A 482 -26.48 2.59 -8.06
C THR A 482 -27.88 2.98 -7.59
N VAL A 483 -27.99 3.87 -6.60
CA VAL A 483 -29.26 4.44 -6.15
C VAL A 483 -30.01 5.09 -7.31
N GLY A 484 -29.32 5.93 -8.11
CA GLY A 484 -29.91 6.55 -9.29
C GLY A 484 -30.22 5.53 -10.41
N LEU A 485 -29.33 4.55 -10.64
CA LEU A 485 -29.57 3.50 -11.64
C LEU A 485 -30.84 2.68 -11.35
N TYR A 486 -31.10 2.37 -10.08
CA TYR A 486 -32.27 1.58 -9.69
C TYR A 486 -33.55 2.42 -9.59
N GLY A 487 -33.43 3.70 -9.22
CA GLY A 487 -34.57 4.59 -8.99
C GLY A 487 -35.58 4.02 -7.97
N ASP A 488 -36.83 4.47 -8.05
CA ASP A 488 -37.88 4.12 -7.07
C ASP A 488 -38.67 2.85 -7.40
N GLY A 489 -38.32 2.12 -8.49
CA GLY A 489 -39.14 0.97 -8.90
C GLY A 489 -38.66 0.15 -10.09
N ALA A 490 -37.37 0.10 -10.41
CA ALA A 490 -36.89 -0.58 -11.61
C ALA A 490 -36.42 -2.02 -11.38
N ASP A 491 -36.57 -2.79 -12.45
CA ASP A 491 -35.89 -4.05 -12.75
C ASP A 491 -34.38 -3.94 -12.50
N VAL A 492 -33.96 -4.36 -11.31
CA VAL A 492 -32.57 -4.33 -10.85
C VAL A 492 -31.64 -5.06 -11.82
N ARG A 493 -32.10 -6.19 -12.38
CA ARG A 493 -31.36 -6.96 -13.39
C ARG A 493 -31.19 -6.17 -14.67
N GLY A 494 -32.27 -5.59 -15.17
CA GLY A 494 -32.23 -4.71 -16.33
C GLY A 494 -31.29 -3.52 -16.13
N ALA A 495 -31.28 -2.92 -14.94
CA ALA A 495 -30.39 -1.81 -14.60
C ALA A 495 -28.91 -2.25 -14.55
N GLU A 496 -28.59 -3.37 -13.89
CA GLU A 496 -27.23 -3.91 -13.86
C GLU A 496 -26.76 -4.36 -15.25
N GLY A 497 -27.64 -4.89 -16.10
CA GLY A 497 -27.33 -5.19 -17.50
C GLY A 497 -27.04 -3.96 -18.36
N LEU A 498 -27.45 -2.75 -17.93
CA LEU A 498 -27.04 -1.51 -18.58
C LEU A 498 -25.57 -1.15 -18.28
N ILE A 499 -24.98 -1.68 -17.21
CA ILE A 499 -23.58 -1.48 -16.86
C ILE A 499 -22.77 -2.65 -17.44
N SER A 500 -21.89 -2.36 -18.40
CA SER A 500 -21.15 -3.39 -19.13
C SER A 500 -20.11 -4.06 -18.23
N ARG A 501 -20.25 -5.37 -17.99
CA ARG A 501 -19.32 -6.19 -17.21
C ARG A 501 -18.39 -6.99 -18.14
N ALA A 502 -17.22 -6.44 -18.43
CA ALA A 502 -16.07 -7.30 -18.74
C ALA A 502 -15.26 -7.42 -17.45
N GLY A 503 -15.44 -8.54 -16.73
CA GLY A 503 -14.75 -8.81 -15.47
C GLY A 503 -15.39 -8.21 -14.21
N ARG A 504 -14.70 -8.40 -13.07
CA ARG A 504 -15.05 -7.86 -11.75
C ARG A 504 -14.96 -6.33 -11.75
N PRO A 505 -15.92 -5.60 -11.13
CA PRO A 505 -15.80 -4.14 -10.99
C PRO A 505 -14.58 -3.77 -10.15
N GLU A 506 -13.99 -2.62 -10.48
CA GLU A 506 -12.89 -2.02 -9.73
C GLU A 506 -13.37 -1.55 -8.36
N SER A 507 -12.50 -1.60 -7.35
CA SER A 507 -12.91 -1.26 -5.98
C SER A 507 -13.25 0.21 -5.76
N SER A 508 -12.76 1.12 -6.61
CA SER A 508 -13.02 2.56 -6.48
C SER A 508 -12.96 3.28 -7.82
N ALA A 509 -13.53 4.48 -7.91
CA ALA A 509 -13.43 5.34 -9.08
C ALA A 509 -11.97 5.73 -9.38
N VAL A 510 -11.16 5.91 -8.34
CA VAL A 510 -9.72 6.14 -8.49
C VAL A 510 -9.05 4.97 -9.22
N ARG A 511 -9.34 3.72 -8.81
CA ARG A 511 -8.81 2.51 -9.46
C ARG A 511 -9.34 2.35 -10.88
N LEU A 512 -10.64 2.54 -11.07
CA LEU A 512 -11.28 2.47 -12.39
C LEU A 512 -10.65 3.44 -13.40
N LEU A 513 -10.43 4.69 -13.01
CA LEU A 513 -9.79 5.68 -13.88
C LEU A 513 -8.29 5.40 -14.13
N CYS A 514 -7.67 4.55 -13.32
CA CYS A 514 -6.27 4.14 -13.47
C CYS A 514 -6.09 2.92 -14.37
N THR A 515 -6.98 1.93 -14.27
CA THR A 515 -6.87 0.68 -15.03
C THR A 515 -7.51 0.78 -16.41
N LEU A 516 -8.55 1.60 -16.56
CA LEU A 516 -9.24 1.76 -17.84
C LEU A 516 -8.34 2.17 -19.02
N PRO A 517 -7.34 3.07 -18.85
CA PRO A 517 -6.40 3.46 -19.91
C PRO A 517 -5.38 2.39 -20.31
N GLU A 518 -5.38 1.19 -19.69
CA GLU A 518 -4.51 0.08 -20.12
C GLU A 518 -4.93 -0.49 -21.49
N ASP A 519 -6.20 -0.31 -21.88
CA ASP A 519 -6.72 -0.57 -23.23
C ASP A 519 -7.37 0.70 -23.78
N ASP A 520 -6.62 1.45 -24.59
CA ASP A 520 -7.06 2.70 -25.23
C ASP A 520 -8.44 2.56 -25.91
N ALA A 521 -8.69 1.43 -26.58
CA ALA A 521 -9.96 1.21 -27.28
C ALA A 521 -11.12 0.92 -26.32
N ALA A 522 -10.84 0.39 -25.13
CA ALA A 522 -11.80 0.29 -24.05
C ALA A 522 -12.03 1.65 -23.37
N ASP A 523 -10.97 2.44 -23.16
CA ASP A 523 -11.04 3.78 -22.57
C ASP A 523 -11.91 4.73 -23.41
N ASP A 524 -11.66 4.79 -24.72
CA ASP A 524 -12.35 5.68 -25.67
C ASP A 524 -13.86 5.39 -25.81
N ARG A 525 -14.30 4.15 -25.57
CA ARG A 525 -15.71 3.75 -25.69
C ARG A 525 -16.45 3.63 -24.35
N SER A 526 -15.77 3.82 -23.23
CA SER A 526 -16.34 3.61 -21.89
C SER A 526 -16.59 4.95 -21.19
N ALA A 527 -17.87 5.25 -20.99
CA ALA A 527 -18.27 6.23 -19.99
C ALA A 527 -18.15 5.62 -18.58
N VAL A 528 -17.77 6.43 -17.60
CA VAL A 528 -17.50 5.97 -16.23
C VAL A 528 -18.33 6.77 -15.22
N LEU A 529 -18.88 6.08 -14.23
CA LEU A 529 -19.59 6.68 -13.11
C LEU A 529 -18.59 6.98 -11.99
N VAL A 530 -18.27 8.26 -11.79
CA VAL A 530 -17.20 8.70 -10.89
C VAL A 530 -17.56 10.03 -10.21
N PRO A 531 -16.96 10.35 -9.05
CA PRO A 531 -17.02 11.70 -8.49
C PRO A 531 -16.43 12.74 -9.46
N GLU A 532 -17.11 13.86 -9.63
CA GLU A 532 -16.69 14.93 -10.53
C GLU A 532 -15.28 15.45 -10.21
N PHE A 533 -14.92 15.59 -8.92
CA PHE A 533 -13.62 16.15 -8.54
C PHE A 533 -12.44 15.36 -9.12
N LEU A 534 -12.58 14.05 -9.35
CA LEU A 534 -11.54 13.19 -9.96
C LEU A 534 -11.26 13.52 -11.43
N LEU A 535 -12.20 14.16 -12.13
CA LEU A 535 -11.96 14.66 -13.50
C LEU A 535 -10.97 15.84 -13.50
N ARG A 536 -10.84 16.54 -12.37
CA ARG A 536 -9.94 17.68 -12.23
C ARG A 536 -8.68 17.37 -11.45
N SER A 537 -8.77 16.78 -10.27
CA SER A 537 -7.59 16.36 -9.51
C SER A 537 -6.79 15.30 -10.26
N GLY A 538 -7.48 14.51 -11.08
CA GLY A 538 -6.92 13.35 -11.75
C GLY A 538 -6.77 12.17 -10.80
N VAL A 539 -6.12 11.13 -11.31
CA VAL A 539 -5.72 9.96 -10.54
C VAL A 539 -4.22 9.80 -10.71
N GLY A 540 -3.47 9.72 -9.61
CA GLY A 540 -2.00 9.80 -9.58
C GLY A 540 -1.26 8.57 -10.13
N CYS A 541 -1.86 7.84 -11.06
CA CYS A 541 -1.31 6.64 -11.68
C CYS A 541 -0.64 6.92 -13.03
N HIS A 542 0.31 6.07 -13.39
CA HIS A 542 1.18 6.20 -14.56
C HIS A 542 0.44 5.78 -15.85
N SER A 543 -0.44 6.63 -16.39
CA SER A 543 -0.92 6.50 -17.78
C SER A 543 -0.78 7.83 -18.51
N VAL A 544 -0.06 7.81 -19.63
CA VAL A 544 0.38 9.04 -20.33
C VAL A 544 -0.74 9.66 -21.17
N THR A 545 -1.88 8.99 -21.33
CA THR A 545 -3.02 9.47 -22.11
C THR A 545 -4.31 8.81 -21.62
N ARG A 546 -5.07 9.52 -20.78
CA ARG A 546 -6.49 9.21 -20.52
C ARG A 546 -7.33 9.88 -21.58
N ALA A 547 -8.40 9.23 -22.06
CA ALA A 547 -9.35 9.91 -22.92
C ALA A 547 -9.95 11.12 -22.18
N GLY A 548 -9.93 12.28 -22.84
CA GLY A 548 -10.56 13.50 -22.32
C GLY A 548 -12.06 13.25 -22.09
N ARG A 549 -12.60 13.71 -20.98
CA ARG A 549 -13.98 13.41 -20.56
C ARG A 549 -14.76 14.65 -20.22
N THR A 550 -16.02 14.65 -20.62
CA THR A 550 -17.02 15.65 -20.25
C THR A 550 -17.95 15.08 -19.19
N ALA A 551 -18.21 15.87 -18.15
CA ALA A 551 -19.16 15.50 -17.10
C ALA A 551 -20.61 15.66 -17.58
N VAL A 552 -21.40 14.61 -17.41
CA VAL A 552 -22.86 14.61 -17.53
C VAL A 552 -23.45 14.34 -16.15
N TYR A 553 -24.41 15.18 -15.74
CA TYR A 553 -24.94 15.24 -14.38
C TYR A 553 -26.35 14.66 -14.33
N PRO A 554 -26.54 13.46 -13.75
CA PRO A 554 -27.86 12.90 -13.52
C PRO A 554 -28.62 13.68 -12.43
N ASP A 555 -29.92 13.86 -12.60
CA ASP A 555 -30.76 14.60 -11.64
C ASP A 555 -31.15 13.76 -10.41
N ASP A 556 -31.04 12.44 -10.50
CA ASP A 556 -31.54 11.45 -9.53
C ASP A 556 -30.43 10.74 -8.73
N VAL A 557 -29.19 11.21 -8.87
CA VAL A 557 -28.02 10.67 -8.16
C VAL A 557 -27.57 11.68 -7.10
N PRO A 558 -27.56 11.31 -5.80
CA PRO A 558 -27.01 12.17 -4.76
C PRO A 558 -25.52 12.43 -5.00
N GLY A 559 -25.06 13.64 -4.63
CA GLY A 559 -23.62 13.95 -4.65
C GLY A 559 -22.93 13.49 -3.37
N LEU A 560 -21.60 13.42 -3.43
CA LEU A 560 -20.76 13.24 -2.25
C LEU A 560 -20.81 14.51 -1.40
N GLU A 561 -21.04 14.31 -0.12
CA GLU A 561 -21.06 15.32 0.93
C GLU A 561 -20.12 14.86 2.07
N PRO A 562 -18.79 14.90 1.85
CA PRO A 562 -17.84 14.38 2.81
C PRO A 562 -18.01 15.05 4.17
N THR A 563 -18.21 14.26 5.21
CA THR A 563 -18.57 14.77 6.54
C THR A 563 -17.46 14.46 7.52
N PHE A 564 -17.06 15.44 8.34
CA PHE A 564 -16.06 15.19 9.38
C PHE A 564 -16.73 14.49 10.56
N VAL A 565 -16.23 13.32 10.96
CA VAL A 565 -16.75 12.54 12.09
C VAL A 565 -15.63 12.30 13.07
N ARG A 566 -15.78 12.78 14.31
CA ARG A 566 -14.88 12.37 15.39
C ARG A 566 -15.29 10.98 15.87
N VAL A 567 -14.31 10.09 16.05
CA VAL A 567 -14.53 8.74 16.58
C VAL A 567 -13.94 8.64 17.97
N ARG A 568 -14.78 8.38 18.97
CA ARG A 568 -14.37 8.16 20.36
C ARG A 568 -14.45 6.69 20.72
N TRP A 569 -13.35 6.13 21.21
CA TRP A 569 -13.25 4.74 21.62
C TRP A 569 -13.39 4.61 23.14
N GLU A 570 -14.33 3.79 23.59
CA GLU A 570 -14.47 3.47 25.01
C GLU A 570 -13.22 2.72 25.52
N GLY A 571 -12.68 3.15 26.68
CA GLY A 571 -11.44 2.61 27.25
C GLY A 571 -10.14 3.19 26.66
N GLY A 572 -10.22 4.11 25.69
CA GLY A 572 -9.10 4.80 25.05
C GLY A 572 -8.57 6.03 25.81
N ASP A 573 -8.50 6.00 27.14
CA ASP A 573 -8.41 7.23 27.95
C ASP A 573 -7.01 7.80 28.17
N ARG A 574 -5.94 7.07 27.82
CA ARG A 574 -4.56 7.44 28.21
C ARG A 574 -4.10 8.79 27.64
N ASP A 575 -4.53 9.13 26.43
CA ASP A 575 -4.14 10.33 25.69
C ASP A 575 -5.35 11.07 25.11
N VAL A 576 -6.55 10.85 25.67
CA VAL A 576 -7.82 11.38 25.17
C VAL A 576 -7.79 12.90 24.98
N GLN A 577 -7.25 13.65 25.94
CA GLN A 577 -7.20 15.11 25.85
C GLN A 577 -6.27 15.58 24.73
N ALA A 578 -5.11 14.95 24.58
CA ALA A 578 -4.15 15.30 23.53
C ALA A 578 -4.68 14.94 22.13
N ARG A 579 -5.41 13.81 22.00
CA ARG A 579 -6.11 13.41 20.78
C ARG A 579 -7.23 14.37 20.44
N ASP A 580 -8.08 14.69 21.41
CA ASP A 580 -9.19 15.64 21.24
C ASP A 580 -8.67 16.99 20.75
N ASP A 581 -7.65 17.55 21.42
CA ASP A 581 -7.03 18.81 21.01
C ASP A 581 -6.42 18.73 19.60
N GLY A 582 -5.87 17.57 19.21
CA GLY A 582 -5.35 17.31 17.88
C GLY A 582 -6.45 17.29 16.82
N VAL A 583 -7.54 16.56 17.10
CA VAL A 583 -8.72 16.44 16.23
C VAL A 583 -9.38 17.80 16.04
N ASP A 584 -9.56 18.58 17.11
CA ASP A 584 -10.13 19.93 17.05
C ASP A 584 -9.32 20.86 16.15
N ARG A 585 -7.99 20.91 16.31
CA ARG A 585 -7.13 21.73 15.44
C ARG A 585 -7.19 21.31 13.97
N PHE A 586 -7.15 20.00 13.71
CA PHE A 586 -7.23 19.49 12.35
C PHE A 586 -8.59 19.82 11.71
N ARG A 587 -9.68 19.63 12.45
CA ARG A 587 -11.05 19.98 12.03
C ARG A 587 -11.19 21.47 11.73
N ASP A 588 -10.74 22.33 12.64
CA ASP A 588 -10.84 23.79 12.48
C ASP A 588 -10.04 24.29 11.27
N TRP A 589 -8.86 23.71 11.02
CA TRP A 589 -8.09 24.03 9.83
C TRP A 589 -8.73 23.50 8.53
N LEU A 590 -9.25 22.28 8.56
CA LEU A 590 -9.83 21.61 7.39
C LEU A 590 -11.14 22.28 6.94
N THR A 591 -11.96 22.73 7.91
CA THR A 591 -13.19 23.50 7.65
C THR A 591 -12.93 24.98 7.36
N GLY A 592 -11.74 25.48 7.75
CA GLY A 592 -11.30 26.84 7.54
C GLY A 592 -10.79 27.15 6.12
N GLU A 593 -10.14 28.30 5.97
CA GLU A 593 -9.64 28.79 4.67
C GLU A 593 -8.60 27.85 4.03
N GLY A 594 -7.67 27.32 4.84
CA GLY A 594 -6.61 26.43 4.36
C GLY A 594 -7.14 25.13 3.76
N GLY A 595 -8.04 24.44 4.47
CA GLY A 595 -8.67 23.22 3.95
C GLY A 595 -9.53 23.50 2.71
N ARG A 596 -10.32 24.58 2.72
CA ARG A 596 -11.14 24.99 1.56
C ARG A 596 -10.30 25.28 0.32
N GLU A 597 -9.13 25.88 0.47
CA GLU A 597 -8.21 26.13 -0.65
C GLU A 597 -7.73 24.80 -1.26
N VAL A 598 -7.32 23.84 -0.43
CA VAL A 598 -6.86 22.52 -0.89
C VAL A 598 -7.99 21.77 -1.58
N LEU A 599 -9.17 21.69 -0.96
CA LEU A 599 -10.34 21.04 -1.55
C LEU A 599 -10.74 21.70 -2.87
N GLY A 600 -10.65 23.03 -2.98
CA GLY A 600 -10.87 23.73 -4.25
C GLY A 600 -9.84 23.41 -5.33
N LYS A 601 -8.57 23.21 -4.97
CA LYS A 601 -7.54 22.72 -5.91
C LYS A 601 -7.82 21.29 -6.37
N GLN A 602 -8.35 20.45 -5.49
CA GLN A 602 -8.79 19.09 -5.80
C GLN A 602 -10.08 19.02 -6.62
N GLY A 603 -10.76 20.15 -6.84
CA GLY A 603 -11.94 20.23 -7.71
C GLY A 603 -13.29 20.14 -7.01
N PHE A 604 -13.32 20.25 -5.68
CA PHE A 604 -14.56 20.28 -4.93
C PHE A 604 -15.35 21.59 -5.10
N ARG A 605 -16.66 21.50 -4.86
CA ARG A 605 -17.64 22.58 -4.92
C ARG A 605 -18.07 23.06 -3.55
N ALA A 606 -18.65 24.26 -3.51
CA ALA A 606 -19.34 24.78 -2.34
C ALA A 606 -20.55 23.90 -1.99
N THR A 607 -20.81 23.72 -0.70
CA THR A 607 -21.90 22.90 -0.16
C THR A 607 -23.27 23.55 -0.28
N THR A 608 -23.30 24.88 -0.35
CA THR A 608 -24.53 25.70 -0.39
C THR A 608 -24.60 26.57 -1.65
N GLY A 609 -25.77 27.15 -1.90
CA GLY A 609 -26.00 28.03 -3.06
C GLY A 609 -26.04 27.26 -4.38
N GLU A 610 -25.45 27.84 -5.44
CA GLU A 610 -25.41 27.24 -6.79
C GLU A 610 -24.35 26.13 -6.94
N ARG A 611 -23.71 25.70 -5.85
CA ARG A 611 -22.67 24.64 -5.83
C ARG A 611 -21.56 24.91 -6.86
N GLY A 612 -21.09 26.16 -6.92
CA GLY A 612 -19.95 26.54 -7.76
C GLY A 612 -18.64 25.91 -7.28
N LEU A 613 -17.66 25.77 -8.17
CA LEU A 613 -16.31 25.30 -7.83
C LEU A 613 -15.66 26.21 -6.78
N LEU A 614 -15.00 25.63 -5.77
CA LEU A 614 -14.33 26.40 -4.71
C LEU A 614 -13.09 27.17 -5.24
N ALA A 615 -12.46 26.68 -6.31
CA ALA A 615 -11.37 27.37 -7.02
C ALA A 615 -11.37 26.97 -8.50
N GLY A 616 -10.74 27.74 -9.39
CA GLY A 616 -10.57 27.40 -10.82
C GLY A 616 -11.80 27.67 -11.71
N LYS A 617 -11.71 27.32 -13.00
CA LYS A 617 -12.77 27.49 -14.01
C LYS A 617 -13.29 26.13 -14.47
N ALA A 618 -14.61 25.99 -14.64
CA ALA A 618 -15.21 24.71 -15.00
C ALA A 618 -14.90 24.25 -16.44
N ALA A 619 -14.82 25.20 -17.37
CA ALA A 619 -14.62 24.92 -18.80
C ALA A 619 -13.32 24.17 -19.12
N ASP A 620 -12.27 24.35 -18.33
CA ASP A 620 -10.94 23.78 -18.59
C ASP A 620 -10.88 22.25 -18.38
N HIS A 621 -11.92 21.65 -17.79
CA HIS A 621 -11.98 20.24 -17.41
C HIS A 621 -13.29 19.54 -17.81
N GLY A 622 -14.02 20.08 -18.81
CA GLY A 622 -15.27 19.49 -19.26
C GLY A 622 -16.41 19.55 -18.23
N LEU A 623 -16.33 20.45 -17.25
CA LEU A 623 -17.31 20.63 -16.16
C LEU A 623 -18.30 21.78 -16.46
N THR A 624 -19.40 21.85 -15.72
CA THR A 624 -20.33 23.01 -15.73
C THR A 624 -20.04 23.98 -14.58
N ASP A 625 -20.36 25.26 -14.76
CA ASP A 625 -20.11 26.28 -13.73
C ASP A 625 -20.98 26.07 -12.47
N SER A 626 -22.24 25.70 -12.67
CA SER A 626 -23.19 25.33 -11.61
C SER A 626 -23.75 23.94 -11.84
N VAL A 627 -24.21 23.33 -10.75
CA VAL A 627 -24.86 22.01 -10.76
C VAL A 627 -26.16 22.14 -9.97
N PRO A 628 -27.30 21.63 -10.50
CA PRO A 628 -28.54 21.62 -9.74
C PRO A 628 -28.35 20.90 -8.40
N PRO A 629 -29.02 21.35 -7.33
CA PRO A 629 -29.00 20.61 -6.07
C PRO A 629 -29.70 19.25 -6.26
N ALA A 630 -28.95 18.16 -6.15
CA ALA A 630 -29.50 16.82 -5.95
C ALA A 630 -29.93 16.62 -4.50
N ASP A 631 -30.95 15.79 -4.28
CA ASP A 631 -31.37 15.36 -2.95
C ASP A 631 -30.20 14.69 -2.21
N PRO A 632 -30.06 14.90 -0.89
CA PRO A 632 -29.03 14.23 -0.11
C PRO A 632 -29.26 12.71 -0.10
N ALA A 633 -28.19 11.95 0.13
CA ALA A 633 -28.30 10.50 0.27
C ALA A 633 -29.14 10.13 1.52
N ASP A 634 -29.88 9.02 1.43
CA ASP A 634 -30.74 8.50 2.50
C ASP A 634 -30.23 7.13 2.94
N ALA A 635 -29.97 6.96 4.26
CA ALA A 635 -29.39 5.75 4.83
C ALA A 635 -30.19 4.48 4.48
N THR A 636 -31.51 4.51 4.68
CA THR A 636 -32.38 3.36 4.39
C THR A 636 -32.38 3.01 2.90
N ARG A 637 -32.31 4.02 2.02
CA ARG A 637 -32.21 3.82 0.58
C ARG A 637 -30.87 3.20 0.18
N LEU A 638 -29.77 3.59 0.82
CA LEU A 638 -28.44 3.01 0.57
C LEU A 638 -28.39 1.53 0.97
N ASP A 639 -28.85 1.17 2.18
CA ASP A 639 -28.87 -0.23 2.64
C ASP A 639 -29.74 -1.11 1.74
N ARG A 640 -30.95 -0.63 1.41
CA ARG A 640 -31.83 -1.34 0.47
C ARG A 640 -31.20 -1.50 -0.90
N THR A 641 -30.38 -0.55 -1.34
CA THR A 641 -29.71 -0.60 -2.64
C THR A 641 -28.58 -1.61 -2.64
N LEU A 642 -27.77 -1.67 -1.58
CA LEU A 642 -26.73 -2.71 -1.39
C LEU A 642 -27.34 -4.11 -1.34
N GLU A 643 -28.40 -4.30 -0.54
CA GLU A 643 -29.13 -5.58 -0.47
C GLU A 643 -29.65 -6.00 -1.86
N ARG A 644 -30.25 -5.06 -2.60
CA ARG A 644 -30.73 -5.33 -3.97
C ARG A 644 -29.59 -5.57 -4.95
N TYR A 645 -28.43 -4.93 -4.78
CA TYR A 645 -27.26 -5.14 -5.61
C TYR A 645 -26.67 -6.54 -5.42
N GLY A 646 -26.50 -7.00 -4.17
CA GLY A 646 -26.11 -8.38 -3.88
C GLY A 646 -27.11 -9.39 -4.44
N ASN A 647 -28.41 -9.09 -4.36
CA ASN A 647 -29.48 -9.94 -4.88
C ASN A 647 -29.75 -9.80 -6.38
N ALA A 648 -29.14 -8.84 -7.07
CA ALA A 648 -29.47 -8.48 -8.46
C ALA A 648 -29.34 -9.68 -9.40
N HIS A 649 -28.29 -10.49 -9.21
CA HIS A 649 -27.97 -11.62 -10.08
C HIS A 649 -28.71 -12.91 -9.67
N GLY A 650 -29.53 -12.86 -8.62
CA GLY A 650 -30.25 -14.01 -8.08
C GLY A 650 -29.37 -14.98 -7.29
N PRO A 651 -29.92 -16.12 -6.81
CA PRO A 651 -29.18 -17.07 -6.01
C PRO A 651 -27.93 -17.61 -6.72
N GLY A 652 -26.85 -17.79 -5.98
CA GLY A 652 -25.59 -18.34 -6.47
C GLY A 652 -25.67 -19.80 -6.87
N ARG A 653 -24.68 -20.23 -7.66
CA ARG A 653 -24.39 -21.62 -8.00
C ARG A 653 -22.94 -21.92 -7.65
N VAL A 654 -22.69 -22.69 -6.60
CA VAL A 654 -21.32 -23.01 -6.15
C VAL A 654 -21.04 -24.50 -6.22
N LEU A 655 -20.02 -24.91 -6.98
CA LEU A 655 -19.57 -26.29 -7.03
C LEU A 655 -18.26 -26.44 -6.27
N PHE A 656 -18.26 -27.25 -5.20
CA PHE A 656 -17.07 -27.56 -4.43
C PHE A 656 -16.43 -28.86 -4.91
N LEU A 657 -15.14 -28.82 -5.20
CA LEU A 657 -14.29 -29.96 -5.48
C LEU A 657 -13.40 -30.13 -4.24
N LEU A 658 -13.51 -31.27 -3.59
CA LEU A 658 -12.69 -31.65 -2.45
C LEU A 658 -11.73 -32.75 -2.90
N ASP A 659 -10.43 -32.50 -2.86
CA ASP A 659 -9.43 -33.53 -3.10
C ASP A 659 -9.53 -34.63 -2.03
N SER A 660 -9.94 -35.83 -2.44
CA SER A 660 -10.09 -37.01 -1.59
C SER A 660 -8.95 -38.00 -1.79
N SER A 661 -7.82 -37.59 -2.39
CA SER A 661 -6.67 -38.44 -2.63
C SER A 661 -5.90 -38.81 -1.36
N GLY A 662 -5.07 -39.84 -1.44
CA GLY A 662 -4.32 -40.37 -0.30
C GLY A 662 -3.35 -39.37 0.35
N SER A 663 -2.87 -38.36 -0.40
CA SER A 663 -2.00 -37.30 0.15
C SER A 663 -2.72 -36.42 1.19
N MET A 664 -4.04 -36.31 1.08
CA MET A 664 -4.88 -35.51 1.98
C MET A 664 -5.08 -36.15 3.36
N ALA A 665 -4.62 -37.39 3.58
CA ALA A 665 -4.80 -38.10 4.86
C ALA A 665 -4.27 -37.32 6.08
N GLY A 666 -3.17 -36.58 5.93
CA GLY A 666 -2.61 -35.74 6.99
C GLY A 666 -3.34 -34.40 7.21
N LEU A 667 -4.25 -34.04 6.31
CA LEU A 667 -4.96 -32.75 6.23
C LEU A 667 -6.49 -32.95 6.20
N TRP A 668 -6.99 -34.12 6.60
CA TRP A 668 -8.41 -34.47 6.49
C TRP A 668 -9.22 -34.13 7.75
N ASP A 669 -8.67 -34.44 8.91
CA ASP A 669 -9.39 -34.35 10.18
C ASP A 669 -9.32 -32.95 10.82
N GLY A 670 -10.37 -32.59 11.55
CA GLY A 670 -10.45 -31.35 12.31
C GLY A 670 -11.04 -30.16 11.56
N PRO A 671 -11.22 -29.02 12.24
CA PRO A 671 -11.83 -27.82 11.64
C PRO A 671 -10.98 -27.23 10.51
N SER A 672 -9.65 -27.36 10.57
CA SER A 672 -8.72 -26.92 9.53
C SER A 672 -8.44 -27.97 8.46
N GLY A 673 -9.06 -29.16 8.55
CA GLY A 673 -8.97 -30.19 7.52
C GLY A 673 -9.93 -29.92 6.35
N GLY A 674 -9.72 -30.59 5.21
CA GLY A 674 -10.48 -30.36 3.98
C GLY A 674 -12.01 -30.26 4.16
N PRO A 675 -12.68 -31.29 4.69
CA PRO A 675 -14.11 -31.25 5.02
C PRO A 675 -14.50 -30.18 6.06
N GLY A 676 -13.61 -29.89 7.02
CA GLY A 676 -13.81 -28.89 8.07
C GLY A 676 -13.81 -27.45 7.53
N ILE A 677 -12.92 -27.14 6.59
CA ILE A 677 -12.87 -25.87 5.87
C ILE A 677 -14.16 -25.68 5.07
N LEU A 678 -14.58 -26.68 4.30
CA LEU A 678 -15.82 -26.60 3.52
C LEU A 678 -17.03 -26.34 4.42
N LYS A 679 -17.19 -27.05 5.55
CA LYS A 679 -18.28 -26.82 6.50
C LYS A 679 -18.37 -25.38 6.99
N GLN A 680 -17.23 -24.74 7.25
CA GLN A 680 -17.18 -23.36 7.71
C GLN A 680 -17.53 -22.36 6.59
N THR A 681 -17.23 -22.70 5.33
CA THR A 681 -17.55 -21.84 4.18
C THR A 681 -19.02 -21.92 3.75
N LEU A 682 -19.74 -22.98 4.13
CA LEU A 682 -21.17 -23.13 3.84
C LEU A 682 -22.04 -22.00 4.43
N THR A 683 -21.55 -21.27 5.44
CA THR A 683 -22.25 -20.09 5.99
C THR A 683 -22.28 -18.91 5.02
N GLY A 684 -21.50 -18.94 3.94
CA GLY A 684 -21.58 -17.93 2.88
C GLY A 684 -22.76 -18.15 1.92
N LEU A 685 -23.49 -19.27 2.04
CA LEU A 685 -24.58 -19.63 1.14
C LEU A 685 -25.95 -19.43 1.79
N GLY A 686 -26.85 -18.77 1.06
CA GLY A 686 -28.23 -18.56 1.43
C GLY A 686 -29.16 -19.72 1.02
N ARG A 687 -30.40 -19.69 1.54
CA ARG A 687 -31.42 -20.73 1.28
C ARG A 687 -31.83 -20.87 -0.20
N GLY A 688 -31.60 -19.82 -1.00
CA GLY A 688 -31.90 -19.80 -2.43
C GLY A 688 -30.80 -20.43 -3.29
N ASP A 689 -29.58 -20.53 -2.75
CA ASP A 689 -28.39 -20.92 -3.48
C ASP A 689 -28.40 -22.41 -3.82
N GLU A 690 -27.83 -22.73 -4.97
CA GLU A 690 -27.62 -24.10 -5.41
C GLU A 690 -26.14 -24.45 -5.25
N TYR A 691 -25.85 -25.58 -4.63
CA TYR A 691 -24.49 -26.04 -4.48
C TYR A 691 -24.39 -27.56 -4.48
N GLY A 692 -23.21 -28.07 -4.74
CA GLY A 692 -22.88 -29.49 -4.72
C GLY A 692 -21.43 -29.71 -4.31
N VAL A 693 -21.10 -30.93 -3.90
CA VAL A 693 -19.76 -31.30 -3.45
C VAL A 693 -19.31 -32.56 -4.19
N TRP A 694 -18.17 -32.47 -4.86
CA TRP A 694 -17.49 -33.57 -5.51
C TRP A 694 -16.26 -33.99 -4.72
N ALA A 695 -16.14 -35.28 -4.41
CA ALA A 695 -14.89 -35.88 -3.95
C ALA A 695 -14.04 -36.23 -5.17
N VAL A 696 -12.91 -35.55 -5.36
CA VAL A 696 -11.99 -35.74 -6.48
C VAL A 696 -11.00 -36.85 -6.13
N HIS A 697 -10.98 -37.92 -6.92
CA HIS A 697 -10.05 -39.04 -6.80
C HIS A 697 -10.05 -39.86 -8.10
N GLY A 698 -8.99 -40.62 -8.33
CA GLY A 698 -8.86 -41.56 -9.44
C GLY A 698 -8.28 -40.96 -10.72
N VAL A 699 -7.39 -41.74 -11.36
CA VAL A 699 -6.66 -41.35 -12.59
C VAL A 699 -7.01 -42.19 -13.83
N LYS A 700 -7.78 -43.28 -13.67
CA LYS A 700 -8.12 -44.25 -14.75
C LYS A 700 -9.61 -44.63 -14.78
N GLY A 701 -10.44 -43.92 -14.03
CA GLY A 701 -11.87 -44.16 -13.83
C GLY A 701 -12.64 -42.83 -13.73
N PRO A 702 -13.81 -42.78 -13.08
CA PRO A 702 -14.45 -41.50 -12.78
C PRO A 702 -13.48 -40.63 -11.97
N THR A 703 -13.32 -39.38 -12.38
CA THR A 703 -12.38 -38.38 -11.83
C THR A 703 -12.86 -37.81 -10.49
N HIS A 704 -14.12 -38.06 -10.16
CA HIS A 704 -14.78 -37.64 -8.95
C HIS A 704 -15.99 -38.52 -8.64
N THR A 705 -16.50 -38.43 -7.42
CA THR A 705 -17.80 -38.95 -6.99
C THR A 705 -18.58 -37.84 -6.29
N GLU A 706 -19.90 -37.80 -6.48
CA GLU A 706 -20.75 -36.81 -5.81
C GLU A 706 -20.92 -37.18 -4.32
N LEU A 707 -20.40 -36.32 -3.43
CA LEU A 707 -20.66 -36.38 -1.99
C LEU A 707 -21.99 -35.72 -1.65
N LEU A 708 -22.33 -34.67 -2.41
CA LEU A 708 -23.60 -33.96 -2.33
C LEU A 708 -24.03 -33.60 -3.75
N ASP A 709 -25.18 -34.12 -4.18
CA ASP A 709 -25.77 -33.83 -5.49
C ASP A 709 -25.90 -32.31 -5.69
N PHE A 710 -25.76 -31.80 -6.91
CA PHE A 710 -25.89 -30.36 -7.13
C PHE A 710 -27.35 -29.89 -7.05
N GLY A 711 -27.67 -29.02 -6.10
CA GLY A 711 -29.05 -28.54 -5.89
C GLY A 711 -29.18 -27.62 -4.69
N ARG A 712 -30.41 -27.40 -4.23
CA ARG A 712 -30.67 -26.66 -2.99
C ARG A 712 -30.67 -27.62 -1.82
N HIS A 713 -29.85 -27.31 -0.81
CA HIS A 713 -29.71 -28.15 0.38
C HIS A 713 -29.82 -27.30 1.63
N SER A 714 -30.39 -27.87 2.69
CA SER A 714 -30.22 -27.30 4.02
C SER A 714 -28.77 -27.48 4.48
N ARG A 715 -28.30 -26.55 5.31
CA ARG A 715 -26.96 -26.62 5.90
C ARG A 715 -26.71 -27.94 6.64
N ALA A 716 -27.71 -28.46 7.35
CA ALA A 716 -27.61 -29.73 8.06
C ALA A 716 -27.41 -30.94 7.13
N GLU A 717 -28.00 -30.92 5.92
CA GLU A 717 -27.82 -31.97 4.92
C GLU A 717 -26.39 -31.93 4.34
N ALA A 718 -25.89 -30.74 4.01
CA ALA A 718 -24.53 -30.57 3.51
C ALA A 718 -23.46 -30.89 4.57
N GLU A 719 -23.65 -30.46 5.82
CA GLU A 719 -22.76 -30.81 6.93
C GLU A 719 -22.75 -32.31 7.21
N LYS A 720 -23.87 -33.02 6.96
CA LYS A 720 -23.95 -34.48 7.05
C LYS A 720 -23.12 -35.15 5.96
N ALA A 721 -23.21 -34.69 4.71
CA ALA A 721 -22.41 -35.22 3.59
C ALA A 721 -20.89 -35.04 3.81
N LEU A 722 -20.49 -33.97 4.52
CA LEU A 722 -19.09 -33.67 4.84
C LEU A 722 -18.59 -34.31 6.15
N ARG A 723 -19.35 -35.23 6.78
CA ARG A 723 -18.86 -35.97 7.97
C ARG A 723 -17.75 -36.94 7.56
N THR A 724 -16.78 -37.15 8.45
CA THR A 724 -15.65 -38.07 8.21
C THR A 724 -15.95 -39.49 8.70
N ASP A 725 -17.22 -39.87 8.79
CA ASP A 725 -17.70 -41.21 9.16
C ASP A 725 -17.98 -42.08 7.92
N GLU A 726 -18.32 -43.37 8.11
CA GLU A 726 -18.48 -44.36 7.03
C GLU A 726 -19.55 -44.00 5.97
N GLU A 727 -20.41 -43.00 6.21
CA GLU A 727 -21.46 -42.56 5.29
C GLU A 727 -21.16 -41.20 4.61
N GLY A 728 -20.00 -40.58 4.87
CA GLY A 728 -19.67 -39.22 4.44
C GLY A 728 -18.40 -39.08 3.59
N ALA A 729 -17.68 -37.98 3.77
CA ALA A 729 -16.44 -37.68 3.07
C ALA A 729 -15.28 -38.51 3.64
N GLU A 730 -14.66 -39.34 2.78
CA GLU A 730 -13.51 -40.17 3.12
C GLU A 730 -12.28 -39.83 2.27
N VAL A 731 -11.09 -40.04 2.85
CA VAL A 731 -9.84 -40.11 2.08
C VAL A 731 -9.76 -41.48 1.43
N ARG A 732 -9.42 -41.51 0.14
CA ARG A 732 -9.25 -42.74 -0.62
C ARG A 732 -7.78 -43.01 -0.86
N ASP A 733 -7.41 -44.29 -0.82
CA ASP A 733 -6.08 -44.75 -1.23
C ASP A 733 -5.95 -44.72 -2.77
N ALA A 734 -5.98 -43.50 -3.32
CA ALA A 734 -5.92 -43.19 -4.74
C ALA A 734 -5.30 -41.79 -4.95
N GLU A 735 -4.67 -41.56 -6.11
CA GLU A 735 -4.26 -40.23 -6.57
C GLU A 735 -5.45 -39.48 -7.19
N ALA A 736 -5.39 -38.15 -7.26
CA ALA A 736 -6.35 -37.31 -7.99
C ALA A 736 -5.88 -36.99 -9.42
N ASP A 737 -6.83 -36.67 -10.30
CA ASP A 737 -6.55 -36.02 -11.59
C ASP A 737 -7.15 -34.60 -11.62
N PRO A 738 -6.42 -33.59 -11.11
CA PRO A 738 -6.87 -32.19 -11.08
C PRO A 738 -7.33 -31.66 -12.43
N SER A 739 -6.61 -31.99 -13.51
CA SER A 739 -6.89 -31.50 -14.85
C SER A 739 -8.23 -32.01 -15.36
N ALA A 740 -8.49 -33.31 -15.22
CA ALA A 740 -9.74 -33.88 -15.70
C ALA A 740 -10.94 -33.44 -14.84
N ALA A 741 -10.78 -33.37 -13.52
CA ALA A 741 -11.83 -32.91 -12.61
C ALA A 741 -12.24 -31.45 -12.86
N LEU A 742 -11.27 -30.56 -13.08
CA LEU A 742 -11.53 -29.15 -13.42
C LEU A 742 -12.23 -29.00 -14.78
N LEU A 743 -11.85 -29.78 -15.80
CA LEU A 743 -12.52 -29.76 -17.10
C LEU A 743 -13.98 -30.23 -17.00
N ASP A 744 -14.25 -31.28 -16.23
CA ASP A 744 -15.59 -31.79 -15.97
C ASP A 744 -16.43 -30.72 -15.22
N ALA A 745 -15.86 -30.08 -14.20
CA ALA A 745 -16.53 -29.03 -13.43
C ALA A 745 -16.88 -27.81 -14.29
N LEU A 746 -15.93 -27.34 -15.11
CA LEU A 746 -16.13 -26.22 -16.03
C LEU A 746 -17.23 -26.52 -17.06
N ALA A 747 -17.29 -27.75 -17.58
CA ALA A 747 -18.36 -28.17 -18.48
C ALA A 747 -19.72 -28.23 -17.76
N PHE A 748 -19.75 -28.87 -16.58
CA PHE A 748 -20.96 -29.06 -15.77
C PHE A 748 -21.62 -27.73 -15.36
N MET A 749 -20.80 -26.76 -14.93
CA MET A 749 -21.28 -25.45 -14.51
C MET A 749 -21.72 -24.60 -15.70
N ARG A 750 -20.97 -24.64 -16.81
CA ARG A 750 -21.32 -23.91 -18.05
C ARG A 750 -22.67 -24.35 -18.61
N GLU A 751 -22.98 -25.65 -18.62
CA GLU A 751 -24.28 -26.15 -19.09
C GLU A 751 -25.45 -25.58 -18.27
N ARG A 752 -25.26 -25.40 -16.97
CA ARG A 752 -26.28 -24.86 -16.06
C ARG A 752 -26.41 -23.33 -16.16
N GLY A 753 -25.32 -22.63 -16.45
CA GLY A 753 -25.32 -21.19 -16.72
C GLY A 753 -25.84 -20.80 -18.11
N ALA A 754 -26.03 -21.76 -19.03
CA ALA A 754 -26.46 -21.45 -20.39
C ALA A 754 -27.91 -20.92 -20.51
N GLY A 755 -28.71 -21.02 -19.44
CA GLY A 755 -30.13 -20.65 -19.42
C GLY A 755 -30.52 -19.44 -18.57
N ASP A 756 -29.61 -18.93 -17.73
CA ASP A 756 -29.83 -17.74 -16.89
C ASP A 756 -28.49 -17.09 -16.50
N GLU A 757 -28.53 -15.82 -16.07
CA GLU A 757 -27.33 -15.04 -15.70
C GLU A 757 -26.99 -15.16 -14.20
N ARG A 758 -27.32 -16.29 -13.56
CA ARG A 758 -27.04 -16.47 -12.13
C ARG A 758 -25.54 -16.57 -11.87
N PRO A 759 -25.03 -15.99 -10.77
CA PRO A 759 -23.60 -16.03 -10.47
C PRO A 759 -23.15 -17.47 -10.19
N GLN A 760 -21.95 -17.81 -10.67
CA GLN A 760 -21.39 -19.15 -10.59
C GLN A 760 -19.98 -19.13 -10.02
N LEU A 761 -19.61 -20.15 -9.25
CA LEU A 761 -18.25 -20.33 -8.72
C LEU A 761 -17.91 -21.82 -8.66
N ILE A 762 -16.68 -22.14 -9.02
CA ILE A 762 -16.07 -23.44 -8.75
C ILE A 762 -15.01 -23.24 -7.67
N VAL A 763 -15.05 -24.01 -6.60
CA VAL A 763 -14.03 -24.01 -5.54
C VAL A 763 -13.31 -25.34 -5.59
N TYR A 764 -11.99 -25.37 -5.71
CA TYR A 764 -11.21 -26.60 -5.66
C TYR A 764 -10.20 -26.58 -4.51
N LEU A 765 -10.41 -27.44 -3.51
CA LEU A 765 -9.60 -27.59 -2.32
C LEU A 765 -8.66 -28.79 -2.44
N THR A 766 -7.34 -28.56 -2.42
CA THR A 766 -6.29 -29.59 -2.60
C THR A 766 -5.02 -29.26 -1.80
N ASP A 767 -4.17 -30.25 -1.56
CA ASP A 767 -2.81 -30.04 -1.02
C ASP A 767 -1.74 -29.86 -2.11
N GLY A 768 -2.14 -29.87 -3.39
CA GLY A 768 -1.29 -29.63 -4.55
C GLY A 768 -0.29 -30.74 -4.86
N GLU A 769 -0.40 -31.92 -4.23
CA GLU A 769 0.56 -33.01 -4.45
C GLU A 769 0.47 -33.56 -5.89
N ASP A 770 -0.75 -33.61 -6.44
CA ASP A 770 -1.04 -34.09 -7.80
C ASP A 770 -0.93 -33.01 -8.89
N ASP A 771 -0.40 -31.82 -8.57
CA ASP A 771 -0.22 -30.70 -9.51
C ASP A 771 0.68 -31.06 -10.70
N ASN A 772 1.53 -32.08 -10.57
CA ASN A 772 2.33 -32.60 -11.68
C ASN A 772 1.47 -33.06 -12.89
N ARG A 773 0.20 -33.44 -12.67
CA ARG A 773 -0.79 -33.80 -13.70
C ARG A 773 -1.51 -32.59 -14.28
N LEU A 774 -1.36 -31.43 -13.65
CA LEU A 774 -1.86 -30.12 -14.09
C LEU A 774 -0.71 -29.29 -14.67
N THR A 775 0.05 -29.86 -15.62
CA THR A 775 1.19 -29.18 -16.28
C THR A 775 1.15 -29.34 -17.79
N GLY A 776 1.98 -28.54 -18.50
CA GLY A 776 2.15 -28.67 -19.96
C GLY A 776 0.86 -28.42 -20.74
N ASP A 777 0.56 -29.30 -21.69
CA ASP A 777 -0.62 -29.18 -22.55
C ASP A 777 -1.94 -29.37 -21.79
N ARG A 778 -1.94 -30.17 -20.71
CA ARG A 778 -3.12 -30.39 -19.86
C ARG A 778 -3.52 -29.12 -19.11
N LEU A 779 -2.54 -28.35 -18.61
CA LEU A 779 -2.78 -27.05 -17.98
C LEU A 779 -3.34 -26.04 -18.98
N ARG A 780 -2.76 -25.96 -20.19
CA ARG A 780 -3.25 -25.05 -21.24
C ARG A 780 -4.69 -25.35 -21.62
N GLU A 781 -5.06 -26.62 -21.71
CA GLU A 781 -6.43 -27.03 -22.00
C GLU A 781 -7.42 -26.54 -20.92
N VAL A 782 -7.04 -26.65 -19.64
CA VAL A 782 -7.83 -26.13 -18.51
C VAL A 782 -7.93 -24.60 -18.57
N GLU A 783 -6.82 -23.89 -18.81
CA GLU A 783 -6.79 -22.42 -18.94
C GLU A 783 -7.69 -21.93 -20.08
N ASP A 784 -7.60 -22.55 -21.26
CA ASP A 784 -8.41 -22.20 -22.42
C ASP A 784 -9.91 -22.49 -22.16
N ARG A 785 -10.22 -23.60 -21.49
CA ARG A 785 -11.59 -23.92 -21.12
C ARG A 785 -12.14 -22.97 -20.07
N ALA A 786 -11.33 -22.58 -19.09
CA ALA A 786 -11.71 -21.63 -18.04
C ALA A 786 -12.03 -20.24 -18.63
N ARG A 787 -11.18 -19.74 -19.53
CA ARG A 787 -11.45 -18.49 -20.26
C ARG A 787 -12.72 -18.56 -21.09
N ALA A 788 -13.00 -19.71 -21.69
CA ALA A 788 -14.15 -19.90 -22.56
C ALA A 788 -15.47 -20.20 -21.81
N SER A 789 -15.41 -20.67 -20.56
CA SER A 789 -16.60 -20.95 -19.74
C SER A 789 -17.17 -19.68 -19.13
N GLY A 790 -16.31 -18.72 -18.77
CA GLY A 790 -16.70 -17.52 -18.01
C GLY A 790 -17.11 -17.82 -16.57
N VAL A 791 -16.77 -19.01 -16.04
CA VAL A 791 -17.06 -19.42 -14.67
C VAL A 791 -15.81 -19.24 -13.81
N PRO A 792 -15.84 -18.36 -12.78
CA PRO A 792 -14.75 -18.20 -11.82
C PRO A 792 -14.35 -19.50 -11.13
N VAL A 793 -13.04 -19.69 -10.93
CA VAL A 793 -12.45 -20.83 -10.22
C VAL A 793 -11.60 -20.33 -9.07
N ALA A 794 -11.98 -20.67 -7.83
CA ALA A 794 -11.19 -20.48 -6.64
C ALA A 794 -10.34 -21.73 -6.37
N MET A 795 -9.02 -21.61 -6.53
CA MET A 795 -8.05 -22.66 -6.21
C MET A 795 -7.61 -22.48 -4.75
N VAL A 796 -7.77 -23.52 -3.92
CA VAL A 796 -7.55 -23.43 -2.48
C VAL A 796 -6.50 -24.47 -2.08
N MET A 797 -5.31 -24.00 -1.72
CA MET A 797 -4.12 -24.82 -1.49
C MET A 797 -3.83 -24.95 0.00
N LEU A 798 -3.87 -26.18 0.54
CA LEU A 798 -3.64 -26.42 1.97
C LEU A 798 -2.15 -26.32 2.41
N LYS A 799 -1.22 -26.13 1.45
CA LYS A 799 0.20 -25.90 1.70
C LYS A 799 0.56 -24.46 1.30
N SER A 800 1.39 -23.79 2.10
CA SER A 800 1.88 -22.43 1.80
C SER A 800 2.77 -22.42 0.55
N GLY A 801 2.68 -21.36 -0.26
CA GLY A 801 3.36 -21.26 -1.55
C GLY A 801 2.72 -22.11 -2.65
N GLY A 802 1.51 -22.64 -2.41
CA GLY A 802 0.69 -23.30 -3.42
C GLY A 802 0.14 -22.31 -4.44
N CYS A 803 0.04 -21.03 -4.07
CA CYS A 803 -0.43 -19.95 -4.93
C CYS A 803 0.68 -19.03 -5.46
N ASP A 804 1.94 -19.49 -5.45
CA ASP A 804 3.03 -18.78 -6.14
C ASP A 804 2.71 -18.62 -7.64
N ARG A 805 3.17 -17.52 -8.24
CA ARG A 805 2.78 -17.07 -9.60
C ARG A 805 2.87 -18.14 -10.71
N ASP A 806 3.88 -19.01 -10.67
CA ASP A 806 4.08 -20.04 -11.71
C ASP A 806 3.38 -21.37 -11.41
N ARG A 807 2.68 -21.46 -10.27
CA ARG A 807 1.98 -22.68 -9.86
C ARG A 807 0.72 -22.89 -10.70
N PRO A 808 0.35 -24.15 -10.96
CA PRO A 808 -0.87 -24.47 -11.70
C PRO A 808 -2.14 -23.85 -11.10
N GLY A 809 -2.25 -23.80 -9.77
CA GLY A 809 -3.37 -23.19 -9.06
C GLY A 809 -3.60 -21.72 -9.45
N THR A 810 -2.57 -20.88 -9.33
CA THR A 810 -2.65 -19.45 -9.68
C THR A 810 -3.01 -19.24 -11.14
N ARG A 811 -2.40 -20.01 -12.03
CA ARG A 811 -2.64 -19.92 -13.47
C ARG A 811 -4.07 -20.28 -13.87
N VAL A 812 -4.63 -21.35 -13.29
CA VAL A 812 -6.04 -21.74 -13.52
C VAL A 812 -6.99 -20.68 -12.97
N ALA A 813 -6.76 -20.21 -11.74
CA ALA A 813 -7.58 -19.17 -11.12
C ALA A 813 -7.58 -17.87 -11.95
N GLU A 814 -6.41 -17.38 -12.38
CA GLU A 814 -6.29 -16.20 -13.25
C GLU A 814 -7.01 -16.39 -14.59
N ALA A 815 -6.84 -17.55 -15.23
CA ALA A 815 -7.51 -17.86 -16.48
C ALA A 815 -9.05 -17.89 -16.34
N ALA A 816 -9.54 -18.31 -15.18
CA ALA A 816 -10.96 -18.32 -14.83
C ALA A 816 -11.49 -16.98 -14.29
N GLN A 817 -10.63 -15.97 -14.07
CA GLN A 817 -10.97 -14.75 -13.30
C GLN A 817 -11.40 -15.03 -11.85
N GLY A 818 -10.91 -16.11 -11.25
CA GLY A 818 -11.08 -16.43 -9.83
C GLY A 818 -9.84 -16.09 -8.99
N ARG A 819 -9.68 -16.76 -7.85
CA ARG A 819 -8.58 -16.52 -6.90
C ARG A 819 -7.82 -17.79 -6.56
N CYS A 820 -6.53 -17.67 -6.28
CA CYS A 820 -5.78 -18.71 -5.60
C CYS A 820 -5.59 -18.28 -4.14
N LEU A 821 -5.99 -19.14 -3.21
CA LEU A 821 -5.86 -18.94 -1.76
C LEU A 821 -4.97 -20.06 -1.21
N ASP A 822 -3.95 -19.75 -0.41
CA ASP A 822 -3.12 -20.78 0.22
C ASP A 822 -2.98 -20.64 1.75
N ALA A 823 -2.30 -21.59 2.39
CA ALA A 823 -2.13 -21.59 3.85
C ALA A 823 -1.27 -20.42 4.41
N GLY A 824 -0.69 -19.59 3.54
CA GLY A 824 -0.13 -18.29 3.90
C GLY A 824 -1.20 -17.19 4.04
N ASP A 825 -2.39 -17.42 3.50
CA ASP A 825 -3.60 -16.60 3.65
C ASP A 825 -4.47 -17.10 4.81
N ASP A 826 -5.36 -16.26 5.34
CA ASP A 826 -6.43 -16.72 6.26
C ASP A 826 -7.53 -17.44 5.46
N LEU A 827 -7.25 -18.71 5.17
CA LEU A 827 -7.92 -19.54 4.16
C LEU A 827 -9.44 -19.60 4.32
N VAL A 828 -9.93 -19.74 5.56
CA VAL A 828 -11.35 -19.96 5.84
C VAL A 828 -12.17 -18.68 5.65
N PRO A 829 -11.81 -17.52 6.24
CA PRO A 829 -12.50 -16.25 5.96
C PRO A 829 -12.42 -15.84 4.49
N ALA A 830 -11.24 -15.94 3.86
CA ALA A 830 -11.07 -15.54 2.46
C ALA A 830 -11.94 -16.37 1.50
N LEU A 831 -12.03 -17.69 1.76
CA LEU A 831 -12.89 -18.59 0.99
C LEU A 831 -14.38 -18.36 1.28
N ARG A 832 -14.75 -18.12 2.55
CA ARG A 832 -16.13 -17.77 2.92
C ARG A 832 -16.60 -16.51 2.19
N ASP A 833 -15.76 -15.49 2.12
CA ASP A 833 -16.08 -14.23 1.42
C ASP A 833 -16.19 -14.44 -0.10
N GLU A 834 -15.37 -15.33 -0.67
CA GLU A 834 -15.47 -15.70 -2.10
C GLU A 834 -16.79 -16.43 -2.40
N VAL A 835 -17.20 -17.33 -1.52
CA VAL A 835 -18.49 -18.04 -1.61
C VAL A 835 -19.65 -17.08 -1.41
N ALA A 836 -19.58 -16.19 -0.41
CA ALA A 836 -20.62 -15.20 -0.11
C ALA A 836 -20.82 -14.18 -1.23
N ARG A 837 -19.76 -13.82 -1.97
CA ARG A 837 -19.86 -12.98 -3.18
C ARG A 837 -20.68 -13.62 -4.30
N THR A 838 -20.69 -14.95 -4.35
CA THR A 838 -21.45 -15.70 -5.36
C THR A 838 -22.85 -16.06 -4.85
N GLY A 839 -22.98 -16.37 -3.57
CA GLY A 839 -24.24 -16.67 -2.91
C GLY A 839 -25.06 -15.42 -2.59
N THR A 840 -26.31 -15.63 -2.15
CA THR A 840 -27.15 -14.52 -1.65
C THR A 840 -26.80 -14.08 -0.23
N GLY A 841 -25.84 -14.75 0.43
CA GLY A 841 -25.53 -14.55 1.86
C GLY A 841 -26.55 -15.20 2.81
N GLU A 842 -26.27 -15.17 4.12
CA GLU A 842 -27.21 -15.60 5.18
C GLU A 842 -28.26 -14.50 5.48
N GLU A 843 -29.45 -14.92 5.92
CA GLU A 843 -30.45 -14.06 6.59
C GLU A 843 -30.02 -13.71 8.01
#